data_AF-A0A927FPG9-F1
#
_entry.id   AF-A0A927FPG9-F1
#
_cell.length_a   1.000
_cell.length_b   1.000
_cell.length_c   1.000
_cell.angle_alpha   90.00
_cell.angle_beta   90.00
_cell.angle_gamma   90.00
#
_symmetry.space_group_name_H-M   'P 1'
#
loop_
_entity.id
_entity.type
_entity.pdbx_description
1 polymer ?
#
loop_
_entity_poly.entity_id
_entity_poly.type
_entity_poly.pdbx_seq_one_letter_code
_entity_poly.pdbx_strand_id
1 'polypeptide(L)'
;MTSQTTARPRPPRRLAAAALALTLVAGTAAAVVGTARSSEASAPVTTKGDVILNMFQWNWSSVAAECGRIGAAGFAYVQVSPPQESVTGSQWWTSYQPVSYKIDSKLGNRSQFATMVSTCKDAGVGIIADAVINHTTGADRGSGTGTAGSSYGIDSFPAVPYSAADFNDCRTNISNYGDRYQVQNCRLSSLQDLRTGSDYVRGKIAGYLNDLLSLGVAGFRIDAAKHIPAADLAAIKAKLTNQSAYWVQEVIGASGEPVQPSEYVGVGDVHEFTYARTLKNAFNGQIASLKNIATGLLPSNQAGVFVDNHDTERNGETMNATWGAKYLLANAFLLGYPYGSPSVYTGYTFTDKDAGAPGATDTSVPDASCSNAAWTCMQRKTEITGMVGFHNAVAGTGVTNWYDDGNNVVGFGRGAKGFVVLNNQGSSSTRTWSTSLPDGTYCDVVATDCSRPVTVSGGLFTATVPAYGALAIHVGRTSGTTSSPTSSPTSSTGATTVYYSTGKSWSAYKVHYQVGSGAWTTMPGETMTAACTGWVSRQIAAGGATITAAFNDGNGTWDNNGSQNYALRGSVAAVKDGVVSSTDPCASSTPSPTPTPTPTASPTSGTTAVTFGVNATTTWGQNVYVVGDLPALGSWSPASGVALSSAAYPVWRTTLNLPAGTSFQYKYVKRDSSGSVVWESGANRTGTATGSTLTVTDTWR
;
A
#
# COMPACT_ATOMS: atom_id res chain seq x y z
N MET A 1 4.09 -4.78 63.76
CA MET A 1 4.82 -5.08 65.00
C MET A 1 6.31 -5.10 64.62
N THR A 2 7.05 -3.99 64.78
CA THR A 2 7.85 -3.59 65.99
C THR A 2 9.13 -4.44 66.12
N SER A 3 10.37 -3.92 66.23
CA SER A 3 10.96 -2.56 66.32
C SER A 3 12.41 -2.60 65.75
N GLN A 4 13.04 -1.54 65.20
CA GLN A 4 13.78 -0.43 65.86
C GLN A 4 14.67 -0.86 67.06
N THR A 5 15.90 -0.36 67.31
CA THR A 5 16.62 0.87 66.87
C THR A 5 18.13 0.78 67.16
N THR A 6 18.95 1.69 66.61
CA THR A 6 19.93 2.57 67.33
C THR A 6 20.63 3.54 66.34
N ALA A 7 21.60 4.38 66.76
CA ALA A 7 22.05 5.52 65.95
C ALA A 7 23.46 6.13 66.25
N ARG A 8 24.10 6.64 65.18
CA ARG A 8 25.05 7.81 65.13
C ARG A 8 26.48 7.64 65.73
N PRO A 9 27.49 8.52 65.43
CA PRO A 9 27.40 9.96 65.08
C PRO A 9 28.31 10.56 63.94
N ARG A 10 28.15 11.89 63.73
CA ARG A 10 28.98 12.90 62.99
C ARG A 10 29.82 13.73 64.03
N PRO A 11 30.55 14.87 63.77
CA PRO A 11 30.81 15.72 62.57
C PRO A 11 32.36 15.88 62.34
N PRO A 12 33.04 17.01 61.95
CA PRO A 12 32.71 18.35 61.37
C PRO A 12 32.79 18.38 59.82
N ARG A 13 32.62 19.45 59.01
CA ARG A 13 32.41 20.93 59.10
C ARG A 13 33.63 21.85 58.84
N ARG A 14 33.64 22.54 57.69
CA ARG A 14 34.31 23.85 57.43
C ARG A 14 33.42 24.75 56.53
N LEU A 15 33.66 26.07 56.57
CA LEU A 15 32.81 27.16 56.07
C LEU A 15 33.62 28.21 55.28
N ALA A 16 33.03 28.80 54.24
CA ALA A 16 33.26 30.13 53.63
C ALA A 16 32.31 30.22 52.40
N ALA A 17 31.45 31.21 52.10
CA ALA A 17 31.39 32.67 52.31
C ALA A 17 32.49 33.46 51.57
N ALA A 18 32.26 34.53 50.80
CA ALA A 18 31.04 35.16 50.22
C ALA A 18 31.50 36.26 49.21
N ALA A 19 30.66 36.74 48.28
CA ALA A 19 30.63 38.14 47.78
C ALA A 19 29.60 38.40 46.67
N LEU A 20 28.99 39.58 46.68
CA LEU A 20 28.16 40.16 45.61
C LEU A 20 29.02 40.95 44.60
N ALA A 21 28.54 41.08 43.37
CA ALA A 21 28.74 42.27 42.54
C ALA A 21 27.49 42.53 41.69
N LEU A 22 27.06 43.79 41.63
CA LEU A 22 25.84 44.27 40.98
C LEU A 22 26.21 45.32 39.93
N THR A 23 25.79 45.17 38.68
CA THR A 23 25.89 46.23 37.67
C THR A 23 24.66 46.27 36.76
N LEU A 24 23.93 47.39 36.83
CA LEU A 24 22.97 47.79 35.81
C LEU A 24 23.71 48.18 34.52
N VAL A 25 23.13 47.85 33.36
CA VAL A 25 23.23 48.68 32.15
C VAL A 25 21.84 48.80 31.56
N ALA A 26 21.43 50.02 31.22
CA ALA A 26 20.10 50.32 30.69
C ALA A 26 20.12 50.46 29.17
N GLY A 27 19.03 49.99 28.54
CA GLY A 27 18.37 50.68 27.42
C GLY A 27 19.09 50.83 26.08
N THR A 28 18.70 49.99 25.11
CA THR A 28 18.32 50.48 23.77
C THR A 28 17.14 49.67 23.26
N ALA A 29 15.97 50.32 23.10
CA ALA A 29 14.82 49.71 22.44
C ALA A 29 15.00 49.80 20.91
N ALA A 30 15.42 48.71 20.29
CA ALA A 30 15.39 48.58 18.83
C ALA A 30 14.01 48.03 18.43
N ALA A 31 13.23 48.84 17.70
CA ALA A 31 11.96 48.40 17.13
C ALA A 31 12.23 47.39 15.99
N VAL A 32 12.20 46.09 16.32
CA VAL A 32 12.19 45.04 15.30
C VAL A 32 10.84 45.05 14.62
N VAL A 33 10.78 45.70 13.45
CA VAL A 33 9.63 45.59 12.55
C VAL A 33 9.48 44.12 12.18
N GLY A 34 8.43 43.49 12.69
CA GLY A 34 8.14 42.09 12.44
C GLY A 34 7.79 41.89 10.97
N THR A 35 8.77 41.47 10.16
CA THR A 35 8.49 40.87 8.86
C THR A 35 7.73 39.58 9.14
N ALA A 36 6.41 39.62 8.97
CA ALA A 36 5.57 38.44 8.98
C ALA A 36 6.14 37.47 7.94
N ARG A 37 6.78 36.40 8.40
CA ARG A 37 7.10 35.28 7.51
C ARG A 37 5.77 34.68 7.12
N SER A 38 5.40 34.84 5.85
CA SER A 38 4.31 34.11 5.23
C SER A 38 4.45 32.65 5.64
N SER A 39 3.46 32.12 6.35
CA SER A 39 3.37 30.68 6.57
C SER A 39 3.21 30.05 5.19
N GLU A 40 4.26 29.41 4.69
CA GLU A 40 4.11 28.48 3.58
C GLU A 40 3.03 27.50 3.99
N ALA A 41 1.92 27.49 3.25
CA ALA A 41 0.86 26.54 3.47
C ALA A 41 1.45 25.15 3.21
N SER A 42 1.70 24.40 4.28
CA SER A 42 2.19 23.03 4.17
C SER A 42 1.28 22.26 3.23
N ALA A 43 1.81 21.85 2.08
CA ALA A 43 1.12 20.93 1.20
C ALA A 43 0.70 19.70 2.04
N PRO A 44 -0.51 19.15 1.82
CA PRO A 44 -0.99 18.03 2.60
C PRO A 44 0.00 16.87 2.47
N VAL A 45 0.61 16.50 3.60
CA VAL A 45 1.55 15.37 3.67
C VAL A 45 0.73 14.08 3.60
N THR A 46 0.39 13.67 2.38
CA THR A 46 -0.03 12.30 2.08
C THR A 46 1.19 11.39 2.07
N THR A 47 1.71 11.09 3.27
CA THR A 47 2.49 9.85 3.43
C THR A 47 1.59 8.70 3.01
N LYS A 48 1.90 8.08 1.87
CA LYS A 48 1.23 6.88 1.39
C LYS A 48 1.24 5.84 2.51
N GLY A 49 0.08 5.29 2.84
CA GLY A 49 -0.06 4.28 3.88
C GLY A 49 0.44 2.91 3.46
N ASP A 50 0.04 1.90 4.22
CA ASP A 50 0.19 0.47 3.92
C ASP A 50 -1.16 -0.26 3.78
N VAL A 51 -2.29 0.41 4.03
CA VAL A 51 -3.62 -0.20 3.99
C VAL A 51 -3.93 -0.87 2.65
N ILE A 52 -4.29 -2.15 2.72
CA ILE A 52 -4.69 -3.00 1.59
C ILE A 52 -6.22 -3.03 1.50
N LEU A 53 -6.76 -3.01 0.28
CA LEU A 53 -8.15 -3.37 0.00
C LEU A 53 -8.21 -4.70 -0.76
N ASN A 54 -8.74 -5.76 -0.15
CA ASN A 54 -8.96 -7.03 -0.83
C ASN A 54 -10.29 -7.02 -1.60
N MET A 55 -10.22 -6.91 -2.92
CA MET A 55 -11.37 -6.83 -3.84
C MET A 55 -11.66 -8.21 -4.44
N PHE A 56 -12.37 -9.05 -3.68
CA PHE A 56 -12.55 -10.46 -4.00
C PHE A 56 -13.52 -10.71 -5.15
N GLN A 57 -13.06 -11.45 -6.17
CA GLN A 57 -13.77 -11.74 -7.43
C GLN A 57 -14.26 -10.52 -8.21
N TRP A 58 -13.72 -9.32 -7.94
CA TRP A 58 -13.93 -8.17 -8.82
C TRP A 58 -13.15 -8.37 -10.13
N ASN A 59 -13.81 -8.17 -11.27
CA ASN A 59 -13.14 -8.25 -12.57
C ASN A 59 -12.21 -7.03 -12.79
N TRP A 60 -11.24 -7.15 -13.70
CA TRP A 60 -10.17 -6.14 -13.85
C TRP A 60 -10.68 -4.75 -14.20
N SER A 61 -11.69 -4.66 -15.08
CA SER A 61 -12.35 -3.41 -15.46
C SER A 61 -12.97 -2.71 -14.24
N SER A 62 -13.61 -3.49 -13.36
CA SER A 62 -14.28 -2.96 -12.17
C SER A 62 -13.31 -2.50 -11.09
N VAL A 63 -12.18 -3.20 -10.92
CA VAL A 63 -11.08 -2.75 -10.03
C VAL A 63 -10.47 -1.44 -10.56
N ALA A 64 -10.16 -1.37 -11.86
CA ALA A 64 -9.62 -0.17 -12.49
C ALA A 64 -10.53 1.05 -12.29
N ALA A 65 -11.85 0.87 -12.44
CA ALA A 65 -12.85 1.93 -12.26
C ALA A 65 -12.92 2.48 -10.82
N GLU A 66 -12.61 1.67 -9.80
CA GLU A 66 -12.60 2.13 -8.40
C GLU A 66 -11.26 2.78 -7.99
N CYS A 67 -10.16 2.52 -8.71
CA CYS A 67 -8.83 2.89 -8.23
C CYS A 67 -8.60 4.39 -8.01
N GLY A 68 -9.20 5.28 -8.80
CA GLY A 68 -9.16 6.73 -8.52
C GLY A 68 -9.82 7.12 -7.19
N ARG A 69 -10.89 6.43 -6.80
CA ARG A 69 -11.59 6.64 -5.51
C ARG A 69 -10.79 6.03 -4.35
N ILE A 70 -10.27 4.83 -4.54
CA ILE A 70 -9.48 4.07 -3.56
C ILE A 70 -8.17 4.82 -3.24
N GLY A 71 -7.47 5.32 -4.27
CA GLY A 71 -6.28 6.15 -4.11
C GLY A 71 -6.56 7.46 -3.40
N ALA A 72 -7.65 8.15 -3.76
CA ALA A 72 -8.08 9.39 -3.08
C ALA A 72 -8.48 9.16 -1.60
N ALA A 73 -8.98 7.97 -1.25
CA ALA A 73 -9.24 7.58 0.14
C ALA A 73 -7.97 7.21 0.92
N GLY A 74 -6.82 7.08 0.25
CA GLY A 74 -5.51 6.81 0.87
C GLY A 74 -5.14 5.33 1.00
N PHE A 75 -5.86 4.41 0.37
CA PHE A 75 -5.43 3.01 0.30
C PHE A 75 -4.10 2.90 -0.48
N ALA A 76 -3.20 2.05 0.01
CA ALA A 76 -1.88 1.88 -0.56
C ALA A 76 -1.85 0.80 -1.66
N TYR A 77 -2.68 -0.22 -1.48
CA TYR A 77 -2.76 -1.39 -2.34
C TYR A 77 -4.19 -1.88 -2.54
N VAL A 78 -4.42 -2.55 -3.67
CA VAL A 78 -5.56 -3.46 -3.86
C VAL A 78 -5.03 -4.87 -3.99
N GLN A 79 -5.50 -5.80 -3.16
CA GLN A 79 -5.37 -7.23 -3.41
C GLN A 79 -6.48 -7.67 -4.37
N VAL A 80 -6.10 -8.38 -5.43
CA VAL A 80 -7.01 -8.94 -6.43
C VAL A 80 -6.98 -10.47 -6.41
N SER A 81 -8.10 -11.11 -6.73
CA SER A 81 -8.20 -12.57 -6.91
C SER A 81 -7.23 -13.12 -7.97
N PRO A 82 -7.00 -14.45 -8.02
CA PRO A 82 -5.97 -15.06 -8.86
C PRO A 82 -6.12 -14.71 -10.36
N PRO A 83 -5.07 -14.17 -11.02
CA PRO A 83 -5.18 -13.66 -12.38
C PRO A 83 -4.95 -14.70 -13.48
N GLN A 84 -4.48 -15.89 -13.12
CA GLN A 84 -4.15 -16.97 -14.05
C GLN A 84 -5.37 -17.78 -14.50
N GLU A 85 -5.23 -18.44 -15.66
CA GLU A 85 -6.24 -19.36 -16.20
C GLU A 85 -6.57 -20.47 -15.22
N SER A 86 -7.87 -20.71 -15.04
CA SER A 86 -8.41 -21.67 -14.09
C SER A 86 -9.35 -22.68 -14.74
N VAL A 87 -9.83 -23.65 -13.97
CA VAL A 87 -10.94 -24.51 -14.41
C VAL A 87 -12.20 -23.69 -14.64
N THR A 88 -13.10 -24.24 -15.46
CA THR A 88 -14.44 -23.69 -15.63
C THR A 88 -15.35 -24.01 -14.43
N GLY A 89 -16.31 -23.11 -14.22
CA GLY A 89 -17.41 -23.24 -13.25
C GLY A 89 -17.71 -21.91 -12.54
N SER A 90 -18.99 -21.65 -12.28
CA SER A 90 -19.48 -20.39 -11.73
C SER A 90 -19.10 -20.12 -10.26
N GLN A 91 -18.73 -21.14 -9.48
CA GLN A 91 -18.32 -21.00 -8.08
C GLN A 91 -17.06 -20.13 -7.93
N TRP A 92 -16.85 -19.49 -6.78
CA TRP A 92 -15.68 -18.64 -6.60
C TRP A 92 -14.37 -19.43 -6.63
N TRP A 93 -14.36 -20.60 -5.98
CA TRP A 93 -13.18 -21.45 -5.81
C TRP A 93 -12.64 -22.03 -7.11
N THR A 94 -13.38 -21.94 -8.22
CA THR A 94 -12.85 -22.31 -9.55
C THR A 94 -11.67 -21.44 -9.95
N SER A 95 -11.62 -20.16 -9.53
CA SER A 95 -10.45 -19.28 -9.74
C SER A 95 -9.19 -19.79 -9.02
N TYR A 96 -9.36 -20.59 -7.98
CA TYR A 96 -8.28 -21.15 -7.16
C TYR A 96 -7.88 -22.55 -7.61
N GLN A 97 -8.23 -22.95 -8.84
CA GLN A 97 -7.77 -24.20 -9.46
C GLN A 97 -7.05 -23.90 -10.78
N PRO A 98 -5.72 -23.61 -10.74
CA PRO A 98 -4.96 -23.18 -11.91
C PRO A 98 -4.87 -24.28 -12.97
N VAL A 99 -5.10 -23.91 -14.23
CA VAL A 99 -4.92 -24.76 -15.41
C VAL A 99 -3.64 -24.36 -16.17
N SER A 100 -3.34 -23.07 -16.21
CA SER A 100 -2.07 -22.58 -16.74
C SER A 100 -1.64 -21.29 -16.03
N TYR A 101 -0.48 -20.76 -16.41
CA TYR A 101 0.00 -19.44 -15.97
C TYR A 101 -0.28 -18.33 -17.00
N LYS A 102 -1.16 -18.56 -18.00
CA LYS A 102 -1.71 -17.48 -18.81
C LYS A 102 -2.47 -16.51 -17.91
N ILE A 103 -2.20 -15.21 -17.99
CA ILE A 103 -3.00 -14.16 -17.36
C ILE A 103 -4.30 -13.99 -18.17
N ASP A 104 -5.22 -14.94 -18.02
CA ASP A 104 -6.50 -14.98 -18.73
C ASP A 104 -7.49 -15.86 -17.96
N SER A 105 -8.33 -15.24 -17.14
CA SER A 105 -9.23 -15.91 -16.20
C SER A 105 -10.67 -15.40 -16.36
N LYS A 106 -11.61 -15.98 -15.60
CA LYS A 106 -12.99 -15.49 -15.55
C LYS A 106 -13.14 -14.02 -15.12
N LEU A 107 -12.08 -13.40 -14.61
CA LEU A 107 -12.02 -11.99 -14.19
C LEU A 107 -11.49 -11.05 -15.29
N GLY A 108 -11.08 -11.59 -16.44
CA GLY A 108 -10.62 -10.86 -17.62
C GLY A 108 -9.24 -11.29 -18.11
N ASN A 109 -8.89 -10.81 -19.31
CA ASN A 109 -7.65 -11.15 -20.00
C ASN A 109 -6.45 -10.27 -19.58
N ARG A 110 -5.25 -10.65 -20.06
CA ARG A 110 -3.97 -9.95 -19.80
C ARG A 110 -4.00 -8.45 -20.08
N SER A 111 -4.67 -8.01 -21.14
CA SER A 111 -4.74 -6.59 -21.51
C SER A 111 -5.56 -5.80 -20.50
N GLN A 112 -6.70 -6.37 -20.06
CA GLN A 112 -7.52 -5.80 -19.01
C GLN A 112 -6.78 -5.79 -17.66
N PHE A 113 -6.04 -6.86 -17.33
CA PHE A 113 -5.21 -6.92 -16.12
C PHE A 113 -4.11 -5.84 -16.14
N ALA A 114 -3.36 -5.71 -17.24
CA ALA A 114 -2.31 -4.68 -17.39
C ALA A 114 -2.88 -3.25 -17.33
N THR A 115 -4.06 -3.03 -17.92
CA THR A 115 -4.79 -1.75 -17.85
C THR A 115 -5.20 -1.43 -16.42
N MET A 116 -5.66 -2.43 -15.66
CA MET A 116 -6.01 -2.30 -14.25
C MET A 116 -4.77 -1.97 -13.40
N VAL A 117 -3.66 -2.69 -13.57
CA VAL A 117 -2.40 -2.41 -12.84
C VAL A 117 -1.89 -1.00 -13.11
N SER A 118 -1.88 -0.55 -14.37
CA SER A 118 -1.44 0.81 -14.73
C SER A 118 -2.38 1.89 -14.20
N THR A 119 -3.70 1.75 -14.39
CA THR A 119 -4.71 2.69 -13.88
C THR A 119 -4.63 2.86 -12.37
N CYS A 120 -4.44 1.76 -11.64
CA CYS A 120 -4.29 1.80 -10.18
C CYS A 120 -2.97 2.44 -9.76
N LYS A 121 -1.87 2.13 -10.45
CA LYS A 121 -0.56 2.75 -10.22
C LYS A 121 -0.60 4.27 -10.43
N ASP A 122 -1.29 4.74 -11.46
CA ASP A 122 -1.47 6.17 -11.75
C ASP A 122 -2.33 6.87 -10.68
N ALA A 123 -3.27 6.15 -10.06
CA ALA A 123 -4.01 6.57 -8.86
C ALA A 123 -3.20 6.43 -7.54
N GLY A 124 -1.91 6.05 -7.61
CA GLY A 124 -1.04 5.85 -6.46
C GLY A 124 -1.17 4.51 -5.74
N VAL A 125 -2.02 3.60 -6.24
CA VAL A 125 -2.40 2.31 -5.63
C VAL A 125 -1.61 1.16 -6.28
N GLY A 126 -0.91 0.35 -5.46
CA GLY A 126 -0.23 -0.85 -5.97
C GLY A 126 -1.17 -2.05 -6.09
N ILE A 127 -0.92 -2.96 -7.03
CA ILE A 127 -1.66 -4.24 -7.08
C ILE A 127 -0.90 -5.33 -6.34
N ILE A 128 -1.60 -6.04 -5.46
CA ILE A 128 -1.16 -7.30 -4.86
C ILE A 128 -1.93 -8.42 -5.57
N ALA A 129 -1.25 -9.30 -6.29
CA ALA A 129 -1.90 -10.42 -6.94
C ALA A 129 -2.01 -11.61 -5.98
N ASP A 130 -3.21 -12.21 -5.88
CA ASP A 130 -3.37 -13.51 -5.22
C ASP A 130 -2.73 -14.60 -6.10
N ALA A 131 -1.85 -15.40 -5.51
CA ALA A 131 -0.95 -16.30 -6.22
C ALA A 131 -1.11 -17.74 -5.72
N VAL A 132 -1.81 -18.54 -6.53
CA VAL A 132 -2.02 -19.97 -6.27
C VAL A 132 -0.86 -20.77 -6.86
N ILE A 133 0.09 -21.09 -5.98
CA ILE A 133 1.38 -21.71 -6.35
C ILE A 133 1.66 -23.04 -5.63
N ASN A 134 0.73 -23.49 -4.78
CA ASN A 134 0.81 -24.80 -4.14
C ASN A 134 0.38 -25.94 -5.08
N HIS A 135 -0.65 -25.72 -5.88
CA HIS A 135 -1.36 -26.77 -6.59
C HIS A 135 -1.89 -26.30 -7.95
N THR A 136 -2.37 -27.25 -8.76
CA THR A 136 -3.16 -26.99 -9.98
C THR A 136 -4.64 -27.35 -9.76
N THR A 137 -5.27 -28.17 -10.60
CA THR A 137 -6.70 -28.48 -10.49
C THR A 137 -6.98 -29.64 -9.54
N GLY A 138 -8.24 -29.78 -9.10
CA GLY A 138 -8.70 -31.01 -8.45
C GLY A 138 -8.47 -32.23 -9.34
N ALA A 139 -7.92 -33.31 -8.78
CA ALA A 139 -7.72 -34.58 -9.46
C ALA A 139 -9.04 -35.35 -9.67
N ASP A 140 -10.04 -35.05 -8.85
CA ASP A 140 -11.43 -35.51 -8.96
C ASP A 140 -12.12 -35.02 -10.26
N ARG A 141 -11.70 -33.87 -10.81
CA ARG A 141 -12.14 -33.36 -12.11
C ARG A 141 -11.59 -34.17 -13.30
N GLY A 142 -10.59 -35.03 -13.10
CA GLY A 142 -9.97 -35.83 -14.15
C GLY A 142 -9.23 -34.98 -15.18
N SER A 143 -9.90 -34.65 -16.29
CA SER A 143 -9.33 -33.88 -17.41
C SER A 143 -10.36 -32.93 -18.02
N GLY A 144 -9.91 -31.80 -18.54
CA GLY A 144 -10.78 -30.82 -19.17
C GLY A 144 -10.01 -29.68 -19.85
N THR A 145 -10.71 -28.57 -20.05
CA THR A 145 -10.16 -27.35 -20.67
C THR A 145 -10.43 -26.17 -19.73
N GLY A 146 -9.42 -25.32 -19.52
CA GLY A 146 -9.52 -24.11 -18.71
C GLY A 146 -10.24 -22.96 -19.41
N THR A 147 -10.45 -21.87 -18.67
CA THR A 147 -11.18 -20.68 -19.16
C THR A 147 -10.55 -20.01 -20.39
N ALA A 148 -9.25 -20.23 -20.64
CA ALA A 148 -8.50 -19.69 -21.78
C ALA A 148 -7.98 -20.79 -22.73
N GLY A 149 -8.70 -21.91 -22.80
CA GLY A 149 -8.52 -22.96 -23.81
C GLY A 149 -7.35 -23.93 -23.57
N SER A 150 -6.63 -23.86 -22.45
CA SER A 150 -5.58 -24.84 -22.15
C SER A 150 -6.17 -26.16 -21.68
N SER A 151 -5.67 -27.29 -22.18
CA SER A 151 -6.04 -28.61 -21.67
C SER A 151 -5.34 -28.91 -20.33
N TYR A 152 -6.02 -29.69 -19.48
CA TYR A 152 -5.46 -30.30 -18.28
C TYR A 152 -5.92 -31.75 -18.11
N GLY A 153 -5.14 -32.51 -17.35
CA GLY A 153 -5.45 -33.87 -16.92
C GLY A 153 -4.81 -34.18 -15.56
N ILE A 154 -5.02 -35.40 -15.08
CA ILE A 154 -4.34 -35.88 -13.86
C ILE A 154 -2.82 -35.88 -14.10
N ASP A 155 -2.14 -35.11 -13.26
CA ASP A 155 -0.73 -34.77 -13.24
C ASP A 155 -0.15 -34.37 -14.63
N SER A 156 -0.96 -33.70 -15.46
CA SER A 156 -0.61 -33.33 -16.84
C SER A 156 -1.16 -31.95 -17.23
N PHE A 157 -0.26 -30.98 -17.40
CA PHE A 157 -0.60 -29.58 -17.70
C PHE A 157 0.29 -29.03 -18.82
N PRO A 158 -0.02 -29.35 -20.10
CA PRO A 158 0.84 -29.02 -21.24
C PRO A 158 1.14 -27.53 -21.43
N ALA A 159 0.27 -26.64 -20.94
CA ALA A 159 0.46 -25.19 -21.03
C ALA A 159 1.52 -24.64 -20.04
N VAL A 160 1.83 -25.36 -18.96
CA VAL A 160 2.91 -24.99 -18.00
C VAL A 160 4.22 -25.72 -18.31
N PRO A 161 4.25 -26.54 -19.38
CA PRO A 161 4.43 -28.00 -19.30
C PRO A 161 4.82 -28.55 -17.92
N TYR A 162 3.82 -29.00 -17.14
CA TYR A 162 4.01 -29.93 -16.03
C TYR A 162 3.56 -31.35 -16.41
N SER A 163 4.23 -32.31 -15.79
CA SER A 163 4.07 -33.76 -15.93
C SER A 163 4.02 -34.42 -14.54
N ALA A 164 3.81 -35.74 -14.47
CA ALA A 164 3.74 -36.47 -13.21
C ALA A 164 4.98 -36.29 -12.28
N ALA A 165 6.15 -35.95 -12.84
CA ALA A 165 7.37 -35.69 -12.08
C ALA A 165 7.39 -34.33 -11.34
N ASP A 166 6.46 -33.43 -11.68
CA ASP A 166 6.38 -32.05 -11.21
C ASP A 166 5.37 -31.85 -10.05
N PHE A 167 4.70 -32.93 -9.64
CA PHE A 167 3.78 -33.00 -8.50
C PHE A 167 4.39 -33.80 -7.35
N ASN A 168 3.72 -33.83 -6.19
CA ASN A 168 3.86 -34.69 -5.00
C ASN A 168 4.67 -36.01 -5.13
N ASP A 169 4.78 -36.81 -4.06
CA ASP A 169 4.63 -38.28 -4.22
C ASP A 169 3.31 -38.77 -3.60
N CYS A 170 2.83 -38.10 -2.55
CA CYS A 170 1.52 -38.38 -1.98
C CYS A 170 0.36 -37.88 -2.88
N ARG A 171 -0.30 -38.79 -3.60
CA ARG A 171 -1.48 -38.50 -4.45
C ARG A 171 -2.83 -38.55 -3.71
N THR A 172 -2.82 -38.83 -2.40
CA THR A 172 -4.02 -38.86 -1.55
C THR A 172 -4.33 -37.49 -0.97
N ASN A 173 -5.55 -37.31 -0.46
CA ASN A 173 -5.90 -36.13 0.31
C ASN A 173 -5.17 -36.12 1.66
N ILE A 174 -4.92 -34.93 2.20
CA ILE A 174 -4.49 -34.75 3.60
C ILE A 174 -5.55 -35.36 4.52
N SER A 175 -5.14 -36.33 5.35
CA SER A 175 -6.02 -37.02 6.31
C SER A 175 -5.66 -36.74 7.77
N ASN A 176 -4.40 -36.37 8.03
CA ASN A 176 -3.89 -36.02 9.34
C ASN A 176 -3.13 -34.70 9.29
N TYR A 177 -3.74 -33.62 9.82
CA TYR A 177 -3.07 -32.32 9.95
C TYR A 177 -1.98 -32.29 11.04
N GLY A 178 -1.91 -33.31 11.91
CA GLY A 178 -0.80 -33.54 12.82
C GLY A 178 0.47 -34.08 12.13
N ASP A 179 0.40 -34.43 10.84
CA ASP A 179 1.52 -34.95 10.04
C ASP A 179 2.01 -33.88 9.05
N ARG A 180 3.20 -33.32 9.33
CA ARG A 180 3.83 -32.30 8.47
C ARG A 180 4.04 -32.78 7.04
N TYR A 181 4.41 -34.05 6.86
CA TYR A 181 4.63 -34.58 5.52
C TYR A 181 3.33 -34.57 4.72
N GLN A 182 2.21 -34.98 5.33
CA GLN A 182 0.90 -34.86 4.68
C GLN A 182 0.56 -33.41 4.38
N VAL A 183 0.63 -32.52 5.37
CA VAL A 183 0.28 -31.10 5.20
C VAL A 183 1.04 -30.44 4.04
N GLN A 184 2.31 -30.82 3.80
CA GLN A 184 3.18 -30.15 2.83
C GLN A 184 3.51 -30.93 1.55
N ASN A 185 2.95 -32.14 1.36
CA ASN A 185 3.24 -32.99 0.19
C ASN A 185 2.04 -33.83 -0.30
N CYS A 186 0.88 -33.80 0.38
CA CYS A 186 -0.35 -34.47 -0.04
C CYS A 186 -1.37 -33.45 -0.55
N ARG A 187 -2.37 -33.94 -1.30
CA ARG A 187 -3.37 -33.08 -1.94
C ARG A 187 -4.27 -32.38 -0.91
N LEU A 188 -4.27 -31.05 -0.90
CA LEU A 188 -5.29 -30.26 -0.23
C LEU A 188 -6.62 -30.45 -0.98
N SER A 189 -7.58 -31.17 -0.42
CA SER A 189 -8.92 -31.36 -1.00
C SER A 189 -8.92 -31.74 -2.50
N SER A 190 -8.19 -32.81 -2.86
CA SER A 190 -7.97 -33.32 -4.22
C SER A 190 -7.11 -32.46 -5.15
N LEU A 191 -6.75 -31.23 -4.78
CA LEU A 191 -5.93 -30.32 -5.58
C LEU A 191 -4.55 -30.93 -5.82
N GLN A 192 -4.11 -30.94 -7.07
CA GLN A 192 -2.88 -31.61 -7.49
C GLN A 192 -1.65 -30.83 -7.00
N ASP A 193 -1.05 -31.36 -5.93
CA ASP A 193 0.02 -30.73 -5.16
C ASP A 193 1.36 -30.67 -5.91
N LEU A 194 1.90 -29.47 -6.11
CA LEU A 194 3.11 -29.24 -6.89
C LEU A 194 4.37 -29.59 -6.09
N ARG A 195 5.35 -30.21 -6.75
CA ARG A 195 6.68 -30.50 -6.19
C ARG A 195 7.50 -29.24 -6.09
N THR A 196 7.11 -28.36 -5.18
CA THR A 196 7.83 -27.11 -4.88
C THR A 196 9.28 -27.37 -4.46
N GLY A 197 9.64 -28.58 -4.04
CA GLY A 197 11.03 -29.04 -3.86
C GLY A 197 11.92 -29.01 -5.12
N SER A 198 11.32 -29.06 -6.30
CA SER A 198 12.02 -29.13 -7.59
C SER A 198 12.40 -27.73 -8.11
N ASP A 199 13.67 -27.54 -8.51
CA ASP A 199 14.11 -26.26 -9.09
C ASP A 199 13.35 -25.90 -10.38
N TYR A 200 12.93 -26.92 -11.16
CA TYR A 200 12.11 -26.73 -12.36
C TYR A 200 10.74 -26.12 -12.00
N VAL A 201 10.04 -26.70 -11.02
CA VAL A 201 8.74 -26.21 -10.53
C VAL A 201 8.89 -24.80 -9.95
N ARG A 202 9.90 -24.56 -9.10
CA ARG A 202 10.22 -23.21 -8.59
C ARG A 202 10.49 -22.21 -9.72
N GLY A 203 11.20 -22.64 -10.77
CA GLY A 203 11.49 -21.83 -11.96
C GLY A 203 10.24 -21.47 -12.76
N LYS A 204 9.30 -22.40 -12.91
CA LYS A 204 8.00 -22.16 -13.57
C LYS A 204 7.12 -21.20 -12.78
N ILE A 205 7.00 -21.42 -11.46
CA ILE A 205 6.29 -20.51 -10.55
C ILE A 205 6.92 -19.11 -10.58
N ALA A 206 8.25 -19.01 -10.42
CA ALA A 206 8.94 -17.72 -10.46
C ALA A 206 8.81 -17.03 -11.83
N GLY A 207 8.78 -17.78 -12.93
CA GLY A 207 8.48 -17.24 -14.27
C GLY A 207 7.13 -16.57 -14.35
N TYR A 208 6.08 -17.20 -13.81
CA TYR A 208 4.73 -16.64 -13.70
C TYR A 208 4.67 -15.39 -12.81
N LEU A 209 5.28 -15.44 -11.63
CA LEU A 209 5.32 -14.28 -10.72
C LEU A 209 6.13 -13.12 -11.34
N ASN A 210 7.22 -13.41 -12.05
CA ASN A 210 7.99 -12.41 -12.80
C ASN A 210 7.21 -11.81 -13.98
N ASP A 211 6.34 -12.58 -14.62
CA ASP A 211 5.43 -12.08 -15.66
C ASP A 211 4.43 -11.07 -15.07
N LEU A 212 3.86 -11.35 -13.90
CA LEU A 212 3.03 -10.39 -13.15
C LEU A 212 3.81 -9.14 -12.73
N LEU A 213 5.04 -9.29 -12.21
CA LEU A 213 5.92 -8.15 -11.90
C LEU A 213 6.22 -7.30 -13.14
N SER A 214 6.36 -7.91 -14.33
CA SER A 214 6.60 -7.18 -15.59
C SER A 214 5.44 -6.26 -15.99
N LEU A 215 4.21 -6.59 -15.56
CA LEU A 215 3.03 -5.75 -15.76
C LEU A 215 2.89 -4.63 -14.70
N GLY A 216 3.77 -4.60 -13.68
CA GLY A 216 3.79 -3.59 -12.63
C GLY A 216 3.09 -3.99 -11.32
N VAL A 217 2.80 -5.27 -11.12
CA VAL A 217 2.32 -5.80 -9.83
C VAL A 217 3.32 -5.46 -8.72
N ALA A 218 2.81 -4.97 -7.58
CA ALA A 218 3.62 -4.47 -6.46
C ALA A 218 3.91 -5.54 -5.39
N GLY A 219 3.14 -6.63 -5.38
CA GLY A 219 3.31 -7.72 -4.42
C GLY A 219 2.39 -8.91 -4.66
N PHE A 220 2.46 -9.88 -3.75
CA PHE A 220 1.71 -11.13 -3.81
C PHE A 220 1.08 -11.50 -2.46
N ARG A 221 -0.16 -12.01 -2.50
CA ARG A 221 -0.72 -12.86 -1.42
C ARG A 221 -0.53 -14.29 -1.86
N ILE A 222 0.15 -15.10 -1.05
CA ILE A 222 0.39 -16.51 -1.36
C ILE A 222 -0.73 -17.35 -0.77
N ASP A 223 -1.52 -17.95 -1.65
CA ASP A 223 -2.58 -18.90 -1.33
C ASP A 223 -2.03 -20.19 -0.72
N ALA A 224 -2.75 -20.75 0.26
CA ALA A 224 -2.45 -22.05 0.86
C ALA A 224 -0.98 -22.22 1.32
N ALA A 225 -0.28 -21.13 1.69
CA ALA A 225 1.18 -21.12 1.90
C ALA A 225 1.66 -22.13 2.97
N LYS A 226 0.81 -22.47 3.95
CA LYS A 226 1.01 -23.56 4.93
C LYS A 226 1.38 -24.91 4.29
N HIS A 227 0.84 -25.18 3.12
CA HIS A 227 1.00 -26.43 2.37
C HIS A 227 2.29 -26.45 1.53
N ILE A 228 3.03 -25.34 1.49
CA ILE A 228 4.36 -25.25 0.88
C ILE A 228 5.40 -25.13 2.00
N PRO A 229 6.53 -25.87 1.98
CA PRO A 229 7.62 -25.64 2.92
C PRO A 229 8.13 -24.19 2.87
N ALA A 230 8.37 -23.56 4.02
CA ALA A 230 8.81 -22.15 4.07
C ALA A 230 10.14 -21.91 3.32
N ALA A 231 11.05 -22.89 3.32
CA ALA A 231 12.29 -22.84 2.55
C ALA A 231 12.06 -22.82 1.03
N ASP A 232 10.97 -23.40 0.56
CA ASP A 232 10.63 -23.53 -0.84
C ASP A 232 9.98 -22.22 -1.34
N LEU A 233 9.14 -21.59 -0.52
CA LEU A 233 8.68 -20.22 -0.74
C LEU A 233 9.84 -19.22 -0.77
N ALA A 234 10.81 -19.35 0.14
CA ALA A 234 12.03 -18.54 0.11
C ALA A 234 12.82 -18.75 -1.19
N ALA A 235 12.96 -19.99 -1.65
CA ALA A 235 13.66 -20.33 -2.89
C ALA A 235 12.91 -19.86 -4.16
N ILE A 236 11.58 -19.81 -4.14
CA ILE A 236 10.75 -19.20 -5.20
C ILE A 236 10.95 -17.68 -5.19
N LYS A 237 10.84 -17.03 -4.01
CA LYS A 237 11.02 -15.58 -3.86
C LYS A 237 12.42 -15.12 -4.29
N ALA A 238 13.46 -15.92 -4.03
CA ALA A 238 14.83 -15.66 -4.46
C ALA A 238 15.03 -15.72 -5.99
N LYS A 239 14.10 -16.30 -6.76
CA LYS A 239 14.11 -16.31 -8.23
C LYS A 239 13.35 -15.13 -8.86
N LEU A 240 12.79 -14.21 -8.05
CA LEU A 240 12.07 -13.06 -8.56
C LEU A 240 12.99 -11.94 -9.03
N THR A 241 12.59 -11.23 -10.08
CA THR A 241 13.24 -10.03 -10.60
C THR A 241 13.17 -8.85 -9.63
N ASN A 242 12.10 -8.81 -8.81
CA ASN A 242 11.97 -7.91 -7.67
C ASN A 242 11.68 -8.70 -6.39
N GLN A 243 12.74 -9.07 -5.66
CA GLN A 243 12.62 -9.76 -4.37
C GLN A 243 12.06 -8.87 -3.24
N SER A 244 12.02 -7.55 -3.46
CA SER A 244 11.45 -6.55 -2.54
C SER A 244 9.97 -6.28 -2.81
N ALA A 245 9.34 -7.00 -3.74
CA ALA A 245 7.89 -7.00 -3.91
C ALA A 245 7.21 -7.40 -2.59
N TYR A 246 6.09 -6.75 -2.25
CA TYR A 246 5.35 -7.08 -1.03
C TYR A 246 4.89 -8.54 -1.06
N TRP A 247 4.89 -9.20 0.10
CA TRP A 247 4.69 -10.65 0.17
C TRP A 247 3.99 -10.98 1.48
N VAL A 248 2.72 -11.36 1.39
CA VAL A 248 1.92 -11.83 2.53
C VAL A 248 1.47 -13.28 2.29
N GLN A 249 1.42 -14.09 3.34
CA GLN A 249 1.28 -15.54 3.23
C GLN A 249 0.11 -16.05 4.03
N GLU A 250 -0.69 -16.93 3.45
CA GLU A 250 -1.73 -17.64 4.16
C GLU A 250 -1.18 -18.86 4.90
N VAL A 251 -0.95 -18.69 6.20
CA VAL A 251 -0.56 -19.79 7.08
C VAL A 251 -1.54 -19.87 8.24
N ILE A 252 -2.56 -20.71 8.11
CA ILE A 252 -3.57 -20.88 9.15
C ILE A 252 -2.98 -21.74 10.28
N GLY A 253 -2.50 -21.08 11.34
CA GLY A 253 -2.03 -21.74 12.56
C GLY A 253 -3.18 -22.40 13.34
N ALA A 254 -2.89 -23.57 13.93
CA ALA A 254 -3.79 -24.31 14.81
C ALA A 254 -2.99 -25.04 15.90
N SER A 255 -3.57 -25.18 17.10
CA SER A 255 -2.88 -25.79 18.25
C SER A 255 -2.63 -27.28 18.03
N GLY A 256 -1.40 -27.73 18.28
CA GLY A 256 -0.99 -29.14 18.15
C GLY A 256 -0.62 -29.58 16.73
N GLU A 257 -0.81 -28.74 15.72
CA GLU A 257 -0.33 -29.00 14.36
C GLU A 257 1.16 -28.67 14.23
N PRO A 258 1.92 -29.40 13.39
CA PRO A 258 3.37 -29.25 13.32
C PRO A 258 3.84 -28.08 12.46
N VAL A 259 2.96 -27.49 11.62
CA VAL A 259 3.28 -26.34 10.74
C VAL A 259 2.64 -25.08 11.30
N GLN A 260 3.44 -24.07 11.63
CA GLN A 260 2.99 -22.85 12.34
C GLN A 260 3.34 -21.54 11.60
N PRO A 261 2.56 -20.46 11.79
CA PRO A 261 2.77 -19.16 11.13
C PRO A 261 4.17 -18.57 11.32
N SER A 262 4.76 -18.79 12.50
CA SER A 262 6.10 -18.30 12.88
C SER A 262 7.24 -18.88 12.04
N GLU A 263 7.04 -19.97 11.30
CA GLU A 263 8.04 -20.52 10.38
C GLU A 263 8.20 -19.68 9.10
N TYR A 264 7.19 -18.87 8.75
CA TYR A 264 7.07 -18.21 7.45
C TYR A 264 7.45 -16.72 7.48
N VAL A 265 7.61 -16.12 8.67
CA VAL A 265 7.94 -14.70 8.86
C VAL A 265 9.32 -14.30 8.31
N GLY A 266 10.19 -15.29 8.03
CA GLY A 266 11.47 -15.07 7.35
C GLY A 266 11.34 -14.85 5.83
N VAL A 267 10.18 -15.16 5.24
CA VAL A 267 9.91 -15.01 3.80
C VAL A 267 9.17 -13.71 3.50
N GLY A 268 8.26 -13.31 4.39
CA GLY A 268 7.45 -12.10 4.33
C GLY A 268 6.37 -12.13 5.41
N ASP A 269 5.36 -11.28 5.27
CA ASP A 269 4.26 -11.19 6.23
C ASP A 269 3.42 -12.47 6.22
N VAL A 270 2.72 -12.70 7.31
CA VAL A 270 1.83 -13.86 7.47
C VAL A 270 0.47 -13.38 7.98
N HIS A 271 -0.61 -13.91 7.40
CA HIS A 271 -1.97 -13.62 7.82
C HIS A 271 -2.23 -14.07 9.26
N GLU A 272 -2.57 -13.14 10.14
CA GLU A 272 -2.80 -13.40 11.56
C GLU A 272 -4.29 -13.71 11.82
N PHE A 273 -4.70 -14.94 11.50
CA PHE A 273 -6.07 -15.43 11.68
C PHE A 273 -6.55 -15.32 13.14
N THR A 274 -5.65 -15.39 14.12
CA THR A 274 -5.99 -15.26 15.55
C THR A 274 -6.51 -13.86 15.88
N TYR A 275 -6.00 -12.82 15.21
CA TYR A 275 -6.47 -11.44 15.34
C TYR A 275 -7.93 -11.33 14.89
N ALA A 276 -8.27 -11.83 13.71
CA ALA A 276 -9.62 -11.77 13.15
C ALA A 276 -10.65 -12.58 13.99
N ARG A 277 -10.26 -13.79 14.45
CA ARG A 277 -11.03 -14.59 15.42
C ARG A 277 -11.28 -13.83 16.73
N THR A 278 -10.25 -13.13 17.24
CA THR A 278 -10.33 -12.34 18.48
C THR A 278 -11.24 -11.12 18.32
N LEU A 279 -11.17 -10.41 17.19
CA LEU A 279 -12.10 -9.32 16.88
C LEU A 279 -13.55 -9.80 16.91
N LYS A 280 -13.87 -10.91 16.21
CA LYS A 280 -15.22 -11.48 16.21
C LYS A 280 -15.72 -11.75 17.63
N ASN A 281 -14.91 -12.41 18.45
CA ASN A 281 -15.26 -12.71 19.85
C ASN A 281 -15.48 -11.44 20.68
N ALA A 282 -14.62 -10.43 20.53
CA ALA A 282 -14.74 -9.16 21.24
C ALA A 282 -15.99 -8.35 20.84
N PHE A 283 -16.30 -8.25 19.53
CA PHE A 283 -17.49 -7.53 19.06
C PHE A 283 -18.80 -8.28 19.33
N ASN A 284 -18.76 -9.59 19.48
CA ASN A 284 -19.90 -10.38 19.99
C ASN A 284 -20.05 -10.26 21.52
N GLY A 285 -18.95 -10.08 22.25
CA GLY A 285 -18.89 -9.96 23.71
C GLY A 285 -18.55 -8.55 24.19
N GLN A 286 -17.30 -8.34 24.62
CA GLN A 286 -16.82 -7.11 25.26
C GLN A 286 -15.57 -6.57 24.55
N ILE A 287 -15.68 -5.40 23.92
CA ILE A 287 -14.56 -4.76 23.21
C ILE A 287 -13.48 -4.16 24.14
N ALA A 288 -13.73 -4.03 25.44
CA ALA A 288 -12.70 -3.65 26.42
C ALA A 288 -11.47 -4.59 26.40
N SER A 289 -11.69 -5.88 26.07
CA SER A 289 -10.63 -6.88 25.90
C SER A 289 -9.59 -6.55 24.83
N LEU A 290 -9.95 -5.72 23.83
CA LEU A 290 -9.12 -5.39 22.67
C LEU A 290 -7.81 -4.67 23.02
N LYS A 291 -7.68 -4.11 24.23
CA LYS A 291 -6.43 -3.51 24.73
C LYS A 291 -5.22 -4.42 24.55
N ASN A 292 -5.44 -5.72 24.70
CA ASN A 292 -4.42 -6.75 24.72
C ASN A 292 -4.43 -7.61 23.43
N ILE A 293 -5.09 -7.19 22.35
CA ILE A 293 -5.32 -8.04 21.17
C ILE A 293 -4.04 -8.62 20.54
N ALA A 294 -2.92 -7.88 20.58
CA ALA A 294 -1.64 -8.33 20.06
C ALA A 294 -0.89 -9.36 20.95
N THR A 295 -1.46 -9.76 22.09
CA THR A 295 -0.78 -10.64 23.05
C THR A 295 -0.66 -12.07 22.51
N GLY A 296 0.57 -12.56 22.36
CA GLY A 296 0.84 -13.91 21.87
C GLY A 296 0.66 -14.08 20.36
N LEU A 297 0.47 -12.98 19.62
CA LEU A 297 0.42 -12.97 18.16
C LEU A 297 1.82 -12.80 17.55
N LEU A 298 1.92 -12.85 16.23
CA LEU A 298 3.16 -12.56 15.49
C LEU A 298 3.73 -11.16 15.77
N PRO A 299 5.02 -10.89 15.46
CA PRO A 299 5.56 -9.54 15.48
C PRO A 299 4.77 -8.62 14.54
N SER A 300 4.39 -7.44 15.03
CA SER A 300 3.53 -6.50 14.30
C SER A 300 4.04 -6.12 12.89
N ASN A 301 5.35 -6.13 12.67
CA ASN A 301 5.98 -5.81 11.38
C ASN A 301 6.17 -7.05 10.47
N GLN A 302 5.45 -8.13 10.77
CA GLN A 302 5.46 -9.42 10.05
C GLN A 302 4.04 -10.02 9.94
N ALA A 303 3.00 -9.24 10.28
CA ALA A 303 1.63 -9.71 10.43
C ALA A 303 0.68 -8.96 9.47
N GLY A 304 0.01 -9.69 8.58
CA GLY A 304 -1.11 -9.17 7.82
C GLY A 304 -2.42 -9.37 8.61
N VAL A 305 -3.16 -8.30 8.88
CA VAL A 305 -4.36 -8.35 9.73
C VAL A 305 -5.62 -7.89 9.00
N PHE A 306 -6.76 -8.47 9.37
CA PHE A 306 -8.06 -8.24 8.75
C PHE A 306 -9.19 -8.46 9.75
N VAL A 307 -10.40 -7.99 9.41
CA VAL A 307 -11.63 -8.34 10.14
C VAL A 307 -12.18 -9.68 9.66
N ASP A 308 -12.13 -9.89 8.35
CA ASP A 308 -12.63 -11.03 7.60
C ASP A 308 -11.90 -11.20 6.26
N ASN A 309 -12.07 -12.35 5.62
CA ASN A 309 -11.61 -12.63 4.26
C ASN A 309 -12.60 -13.59 3.56
N HIS A 310 -12.30 -13.96 2.32
CA HIS A 310 -13.20 -14.77 1.48
C HIS A 310 -13.50 -16.18 2.01
N ASP A 311 -12.61 -16.80 2.79
CA ASP A 311 -12.86 -18.09 3.42
C ASP A 311 -13.59 -17.93 4.75
N THR A 312 -13.07 -17.04 5.59
CA THR A 312 -13.47 -16.94 6.99
C THR A 312 -14.82 -16.24 7.19
N GLU A 313 -15.23 -15.40 6.22
CA GLU A 313 -16.60 -14.86 6.17
C GLU A 313 -17.64 -15.96 5.90
N ARG A 314 -17.25 -17.01 5.16
CA ARG A 314 -18.14 -18.05 4.57
C ARG A 314 -18.26 -19.30 5.41
N ASN A 315 -17.16 -19.71 6.03
CA ASN A 315 -17.17 -20.78 7.04
C ASN A 315 -17.64 -20.27 8.43
N GLY A 316 -17.81 -18.96 8.57
CA GLY A 316 -18.28 -18.31 9.80
C GLY A 316 -17.22 -18.24 10.91
N GLU A 317 -15.93 -18.39 10.61
CA GLU A 317 -14.83 -18.27 11.57
C GLU A 317 -14.63 -16.83 12.04
N THR A 318 -14.77 -15.84 11.16
CA THR A 318 -14.63 -14.41 11.46
C THR A 318 -15.97 -13.67 11.49
N MET A 319 -15.93 -12.34 11.57
CA MET A 319 -17.09 -11.50 11.25
C MET A 319 -17.34 -11.53 9.74
N ASN A 320 -18.41 -10.86 9.30
CA ASN A 320 -18.65 -10.52 7.89
C ASN A 320 -19.59 -9.31 7.81
N ALA A 321 -19.83 -8.79 6.60
CA ALA A 321 -20.65 -7.59 6.37
C ALA A 321 -22.09 -7.66 6.93
N THR A 322 -22.66 -8.86 7.16
CA THR A 322 -24.03 -9.00 7.71
C THR A 322 -24.14 -8.55 9.18
N TRP A 323 -23.02 -8.41 9.89
CA TRP A 323 -22.96 -7.85 11.24
C TRP A 323 -23.19 -6.33 11.28
N GLY A 324 -23.34 -5.67 10.13
CA GLY A 324 -23.76 -4.27 10.01
C GLY A 324 -22.84 -3.30 10.75
N ALA A 325 -23.40 -2.50 11.65
CA ALA A 325 -22.65 -1.49 12.39
C ALA A 325 -21.46 -2.09 13.18
N LYS A 326 -21.61 -3.30 13.77
CA LYS A 326 -20.49 -3.96 14.48
C LYS A 326 -19.31 -4.28 13.56
N TYR A 327 -19.58 -4.63 12.30
CA TYR A 327 -18.54 -4.88 11.30
C TYR A 327 -17.76 -3.60 10.93
N LEU A 328 -18.47 -2.46 10.87
CA LEU A 328 -17.84 -1.15 10.67
C LEU A 328 -16.98 -0.75 11.88
N LEU A 329 -17.44 -1.00 13.11
CA LEU A 329 -16.62 -0.79 14.31
C LEU A 329 -15.37 -1.66 14.34
N ALA A 330 -15.45 -2.92 13.91
CA ALA A 330 -14.30 -3.81 13.82
C ALA A 330 -13.26 -3.31 12.80
N ASN A 331 -13.71 -2.79 11.66
CA ASN A 331 -12.82 -2.16 10.67
C ASN A 331 -12.25 -0.82 11.18
N ALA A 332 -13.02 -0.04 11.93
CA ALA A 332 -12.51 1.17 12.59
C ALA A 332 -11.47 0.83 13.68
N PHE A 333 -11.60 -0.30 14.38
CA PHE A 333 -10.55 -0.79 15.27
C PHE A 333 -9.31 -1.23 14.49
N LEU A 334 -9.47 -2.07 13.45
CA LEU A 334 -8.40 -2.54 12.56
C LEU A 334 -7.55 -1.38 12.02
N LEU A 335 -8.19 -0.33 11.51
CA LEU A 335 -7.51 0.85 10.96
C LEU A 335 -7.01 1.80 12.05
N GLY A 336 -7.65 1.81 13.22
CA GLY A 336 -7.28 2.67 14.35
C GLY A 336 -6.09 2.17 15.17
N TYR A 337 -5.91 0.86 15.31
CA TYR A 337 -4.94 0.24 16.22
C TYR A 337 -3.59 -0.07 15.53
N PRO A 338 -2.42 0.19 16.17
CA PRO A 338 -1.11 -0.01 15.55
C PRO A 338 -0.60 -1.46 15.67
N TYR A 339 -1.25 -2.39 14.98
CA TYR A 339 -0.79 -3.78 14.92
C TYR A 339 -1.03 -4.38 13.52
N GLY A 340 0.02 -4.93 12.92
CA GLY A 340 0.01 -5.51 11.58
C GLY A 340 -0.17 -4.49 10.44
N SER A 341 -0.03 -4.96 9.20
CA SER A 341 -0.48 -4.23 8.01
C SER A 341 -1.94 -4.57 7.71
N PRO A 342 -2.85 -3.58 7.68
CA PRO A 342 -4.30 -3.84 7.65
C PRO A 342 -4.84 -4.07 6.23
N SER A 343 -5.63 -5.13 6.09
CA SER A 343 -6.43 -5.43 4.90
C SER A 343 -7.92 -5.28 5.19
N VAL A 344 -8.57 -4.34 4.52
CA VAL A 344 -10.03 -4.21 4.46
C VAL A 344 -10.56 -5.14 3.37
N TYR A 345 -11.56 -5.96 3.67
CA TYR A 345 -12.17 -6.86 2.71
C TYR A 345 -13.39 -6.22 2.02
N THR A 346 -13.56 -6.48 0.72
CA THR A 346 -14.78 -6.13 -0.03
C THR A 346 -15.09 -7.23 -1.05
N GLY A 347 -16.27 -7.82 -0.91
CA GLY A 347 -16.77 -8.91 -1.75
C GLY A 347 -18.26 -8.70 -2.04
N TYR A 348 -19.03 -9.78 -1.99
CA TYR A 348 -20.43 -9.82 -2.38
C TYR A 348 -21.25 -10.72 -1.45
N THR A 349 -22.55 -10.48 -1.34
CA THR A 349 -23.50 -11.32 -0.61
C THR A 349 -23.63 -12.69 -1.26
N PHE A 350 -23.62 -13.76 -0.47
CA PHE A 350 -23.68 -15.14 -0.93
C PHE A 350 -24.82 -15.92 -0.26
N THR A 351 -25.33 -16.95 -0.95
CA THR A 351 -26.36 -17.89 -0.46
C THR A 351 -25.77 -19.05 0.34
N ASP A 352 -24.54 -19.42 0.02
CA ASP A 352 -23.82 -20.58 0.54
C ASP A 352 -22.31 -20.33 0.41
N LYS A 353 -21.50 -21.20 1.02
CA LYS A 353 -20.05 -21.03 1.08
C LYS A 353 -19.35 -21.08 -0.29
N ASP A 354 -19.93 -21.67 -1.33
CA ASP A 354 -19.30 -21.87 -2.64
C ASP A 354 -19.79 -20.90 -3.71
N ALA A 355 -20.85 -20.13 -3.42
CA ALA A 355 -21.45 -19.17 -4.34
C ALA A 355 -20.43 -18.19 -4.96
N GLY A 356 -20.40 -18.18 -6.30
CA GLY A 356 -19.62 -17.23 -7.10
C GLY A 356 -20.16 -15.80 -7.04
N ALA A 357 -19.43 -14.89 -7.68
CA ALA A 357 -19.83 -13.49 -7.79
C ALA A 357 -21.21 -13.34 -8.47
N PRO A 358 -21.98 -12.28 -8.19
CA PRO A 358 -23.31 -12.08 -8.75
C PRO A 358 -23.31 -12.13 -10.28
N GLY A 359 -24.00 -13.12 -10.86
CA GLY A 359 -24.06 -13.33 -12.31
C GLY A 359 -22.85 -14.01 -12.94
N ALA A 360 -21.94 -14.59 -12.14
CA ALA A 360 -20.82 -15.38 -12.65
C ALA A 360 -21.28 -16.58 -13.48
N THR A 361 -20.62 -16.80 -14.60
CA THR A 361 -20.76 -17.98 -15.47
C THR A 361 -19.55 -18.89 -15.32
N ASP A 362 -19.55 -20.01 -16.02
CA ASP A 362 -18.43 -20.95 -16.04
C ASP A 362 -17.10 -20.36 -16.55
N THR A 363 -17.14 -19.23 -17.26
CA THR A 363 -15.97 -18.61 -17.90
C THR A 363 -15.84 -17.09 -17.71
N SER A 364 -16.79 -16.44 -17.05
CA SER A 364 -16.77 -14.97 -16.89
C SER A 364 -17.49 -14.47 -15.64
N VAL A 365 -17.01 -13.35 -15.08
CA VAL A 365 -17.65 -12.57 -14.03
C VAL A 365 -18.04 -11.20 -14.60
N PRO A 366 -19.32 -10.80 -14.54
CA PRO A 366 -19.77 -9.50 -15.04
C PRO A 366 -19.25 -8.35 -14.17
N ASP A 367 -19.35 -7.13 -14.68
CA ASP A 367 -18.85 -5.94 -13.97
C ASP A 367 -19.50 -5.78 -12.58
N ALA A 368 -18.64 -5.58 -11.59
CA ALA A 368 -19.04 -5.33 -10.22
C ALA A 368 -19.59 -3.91 -10.07
N SER A 369 -20.69 -3.76 -9.33
CA SER A 369 -21.37 -2.47 -9.20
C SER A 369 -21.93 -2.27 -7.81
N CYS A 370 -21.49 -1.21 -7.15
CA CYS A 370 -22.02 -0.79 -5.85
C CYS A 370 -23.42 -0.16 -5.92
N SER A 371 -24.00 -0.03 -7.10
CA SER A 371 -25.43 0.25 -7.26
C SER A 371 -26.27 -1.04 -7.16
N ASN A 372 -25.64 -2.21 -7.31
CA ASN A 372 -26.24 -3.51 -7.03
C ASN A 372 -25.94 -3.88 -5.57
N ALA A 373 -27.00 -4.02 -4.76
CA ALA A 373 -26.90 -4.34 -3.33
C ALA A 373 -26.22 -5.69 -3.02
N ALA A 374 -26.04 -6.55 -4.03
CA ALA A 374 -25.27 -7.78 -3.88
C ALA A 374 -23.76 -7.55 -3.68
N TRP A 375 -23.20 -6.38 -4.04
CA TRP A 375 -21.80 -6.05 -3.77
C TRP A 375 -21.68 -5.25 -2.46
N THR A 376 -20.84 -5.73 -1.54
CA THR A 376 -20.69 -5.15 -0.19
C THR A 376 -20.11 -3.73 -0.21
N CYS A 377 -19.16 -3.50 -1.12
CA CYS A 377 -18.57 -2.19 -1.43
C CYS A 377 -18.05 -1.44 -0.20
N MET A 378 -17.25 -2.12 0.63
CA MET A 378 -16.72 -1.55 1.87
C MET A 378 -15.84 -0.31 1.61
N GLN A 379 -15.12 -0.28 0.49
CA GLN A 379 -14.33 0.87 0.04
C GLN A 379 -15.14 2.15 -0.25
N ARG A 380 -16.48 2.07 -0.25
CA ARG A 380 -17.38 3.22 -0.43
C ARG A 380 -18.10 3.65 0.85
N LYS A 381 -17.86 3.01 2.00
CA LYS A 381 -18.43 3.44 3.29
C LYS A 381 -17.61 4.60 3.88
N THR A 382 -18.29 5.59 4.44
CA THR A 382 -17.68 6.78 5.06
C THR A 382 -16.75 6.40 6.21
N GLU A 383 -17.17 5.44 7.03
CA GLU A 383 -16.42 4.95 8.18
C GLU A 383 -15.09 4.31 7.74
N ILE A 384 -15.12 3.53 6.66
CA ILE A 384 -13.93 2.89 6.10
C ILE A 384 -12.98 3.94 5.50
N THR A 385 -13.47 4.76 4.55
CA THR A 385 -12.62 5.74 3.86
C THR A 385 -12.05 6.80 4.80
N GLY A 386 -12.84 7.25 5.78
CA GLY A 386 -12.39 8.14 6.85
C GLY A 386 -11.31 7.51 7.73
N MET A 387 -11.46 6.23 8.09
CA MET A 387 -10.49 5.51 8.91
C MET A 387 -9.19 5.15 8.18
N VAL A 388 -9.21 4.98 6.85
CA VAL A 388 -7.96 4.87 6.06
C VAL A 388 -7.19 6.20 6.09
N GLY A 389 -7.87 7.33 5.91
CA GLY A 389 -7.27 8.66 6.08
C GLY A 389 -6.71 8.87 7.50
N PHE A 390 -7.44 8.43 8.53
CA PHE A 390 -6.96 8.43 9.91
C PHE A 390 -5.68 7.59 10.07
N HIS A 391 -5.69 6.34 9.62
CA HIS A 391 -4.58 5.40 9.74
C HIS A 391 -3.28 6.02 9.22
N ASN A 392 -3.34 6.57 7.99
CA ASN A 392 -2.21 7.21 7.34
C ASN A 392 -1.73 8.44 8.12
N ALA A 393 -2.65 9.28 8.60
CA ALA A 393 -2.30 10.47 9.36
C ALA A 393 -1.65 10.16 10.71
N VAL A 394 -2.01 9.04 11.35
CA VAL A 394 -1.45 8.62 12.65
C VAL A 394 -0.27 7.65 12.56
N ALA A 395 0.23 7.37 11.35
CA ALA A 395 1.35 6.45 11.12
C ALA A 395 2.57 6.76 12.00
N GLY A 396 3.25 5.69 12.44
CA GLY A 396 4.42 5.76 13.33
C GLY A 396 4.12 6.08 14.81
N THR A 397 2.85 6.09 15.24
CA THR A 397 2.48 6.32 16.65
C THR A 397 1.98 5.07 17.35
N GLY A 398 2.37 4.91 18.63
CA GLY A 398 1.78 3.91 19.53
C GLY A 398 0.43 4.33 20.11
N VAL A 399 -0.19 3.42 20.87
CA VAL A 399 -1.42 3.68 21.62
C VAL A 399 -1.11 4.55 22.84
N THR A 400 -1.88 5.62 23.03
CA THR A 400 -1.85 6.49 24.22
C THR A 400 -3.24 6.61 24.83
N ASN A 401 -3.35 7.13 26.05
CA ASN A 401 -4.64 7.53 26.67
C ASN A 401 -5.76 6.47 26.59
N TRP A 402 -5.44 5.17 26.69
CA TRP A 402 -6.44 4.11 26.60
C TRP A 402 -7.45 4.23 27.74
N TYR A 403 -8.72 4.27 27.37
CA TYR A 403 -9.88 4.16 28.24
C TYR A 403 -10.77 3.02 27.75
N ASP A 404 -11.30 2.24 28.69
CA ASP A 404 -12.44 1.35 28.48
C ASP A 404 -13.38 1.43 29.70
N ASP A 405 -14.66 1.12 29.50
CA ASP A 405 -15.65 1.03 30.58
C ASP A 405 -15.75 -0.37 31.21
N GLY A 406 -14.73 -1.22 31.01
CA GLY A 406 -14.77 -2.64 31.37
C GLY A 406 -15.75 -3.48 30.54
N ASN A 407 -16.37 -2.91 29.51
CA ASN A 407 -17.42 -3.57 28.73
C ASN A 407 -17.32 -3.27 27.22
N ASN A 408 -18.02 -2.22 26.75
CA ASN A 408 -18.30 -2.01 25.34
C ASN A 408 -18.18 -0.54 24.85
N VAL A 409 -17.59 0.34 25.66
CA VAL A 409 -17.14 1.67 25.23
C VAL A 409 -15.62 1.75 25.43
N VAL A 410 -14.90 1.91 24.32
CA VAL A 410 -13.43 1.98 24.27
C VAL A 410 -13.03 3.27 23.58
N GLY A 411 -11.96 3.91 24.03
CA GLY A 411 -11.32 4.98 23.29
C GLY A 411 -9.83 5.10 23.58
N PHE A 412 -9.05 5.50 22.60
CA PHE A 412 -7.60 5.59 22.72
C PHE A 412 -6.99 6.62 21.77
N GLY A 413 -5.90 7.22 22.21
CA GLY A 413 -5.04 8.08 21.42
C GLY A 413 -4.06 7.29 20.56
N ARG A 414 -3.59 7.94 19.49
CA ARG A 414 -2.52 7.51 18.59
C ARG A 414 -1.43 8.58 18.62
N GLY A 415 -0.66 8.55 19.72
CA GLY A 415 0.23 9.64 20.11
C GLY A 415 -0.50 10.99 20.15
N ALA A 416 0.22 12.05 19.79
CA ALA A 416 -0.36 13.39 19.60
C ALA A 416 -0.99 13.60 18.21
N LYS A 417 -1.18 12.54 17.40
CA LYS A 417 -1.66 12.68 16.01
C LYS A 417 -3.16 12.40 15.84
N GLY A 418 -3.78 11.57 16.69
CA GLY A 418 -5.20 11.24 16.57
C GLY A 418 -5.79 10.54 17.79
N PHE A 419 -7.10 10.37 17.77
CA PHE A 419 -7.89 9.66 18.79
C PHE A 419 -9.06 8.91 18.16
N VAL A 420 -9.36 7.71 18.66
CA VAL A 420 -10.49 6.87 18.24
C VAL A 420 -11.39 6.58 19.45
N VAL A 421 -12.71 6.57 19.26
CA VAL A 421 -13.70 6.04 20.20
C VAL A 421 -14.61 5.06 19.46
N LEU A 422 -14.90 3.93 20.10
CA LEU A 422 -15.80 2.89 19.64
C LEU A 422 -16.86 2.64 20.72
N ASN A 423 -18.14 2.64 20.32
CA ASN A 423 -19.27 2.32 21.18
C ASN A 423 -20.03 1.12 20.61
N ASN A 424 -19.78 -0.08 21.16
CA ASN A 424 -20.45 -1.32 20.78
C ASN A 424 -21.76 -1.56 21.59
N GLN A 425 -22.29 -0.54 22.26
CA GLN A 425 -23.53 -0.61 23.04
C GLN A 425 -24.76 -0.23 22.20
N GLY A 426 -25.94 -0.72 22.61
CA GLY A 426 -27.24 -0.34 22.04
C GLY A 426 -27.75 1.06 22.41
N SER A 427 -26.97 1.82 23.18
CA SER A 427 -27.26 3.21 23.60
C SER A 427 -26.10 4.13 23.25
N SER A 428 -26.36 5.43 23.06
CA SER A 428 -25.29 6.43 22.92
C SER A 428 -24.49 6.59 24.21
N SER A 429 -23.22 6.95 24.09
CA SER A 429 -22.32 7.22 25.21
C SER A 429 -21.76 8.63 25.09
N THR A 430 -21.96 9.45 26.13
CA THR A 430 -21.38 10.81 26.24
C THR A 430 -20.31 10.79 27.33
N ARG A 431 -19.08 11.14 26.97
CA ARG A 431 -17.94 11.10 27.90
C ARG A 431 -16.94 12.22 27.60
N THR A 432 -16.21 12.62 28.63
CA THR A 432 -14.98 13.39 28.51
C THR A 432 -13.79 12.43 28.44
N TRP A 433 -12.89 12.70 27.50
CA TRP A 433 -11.75 11.86 27.13
C TRP A 433 -10.47 12.66 27.33
N SER A 434 -9.47 12.05 27.98
CA SER A 434 -8.10 12.58 27.99
C SER A 434 -7.41 12.21 26.69
N THR A 435 -6.69 13.15 26.08
CA THR A 435 -6.01 12.97 24.80
C THR A 435 -4.63 13.61 24.82
N SER A 436 -3.75 13.15 23.93
CA SER A 436 -2.47 13.80 23.64
C SER A 436 -2.55 14.72 22.41
N LEU A 437 -3.72 14.85 21.78
CA LEU A 437 -3.95 15.81 20.69
C LEU A 437 -3.71 17.25 21.19
N PRO A 438 -3.12 18.13 20.37
CA PRO A 438 -3.07 19.56 20.66
C PRO A 438 -4.46 20.18 20.79
N ASP A 439 -4.55 21.29 21.51
CA ASP A 439 -5.74 22.13 21.56
C ASP A 439 -6.14 22.60 20.15
N GLY A 440 -7.43 22.50 19.82
CA GLY A 440 -7.95 22.76 18.48
C GLY A 440 -9.27 22.05 18.22
N THR A 441 -9.93 22.35 17.09
CA THR A 441 -11.18 21.71 16.69
C THR A 441 -10.93 20.79 15.49
N TYR A 442 -11.30 19.52 15.62
CA TYR A 442 -11.05 18.47 14.63
C TYR A 442 -12.36 17.91 14.07
N CYS A 443 -12.38 17.53 12.80
CA CYS A 443 -13.51 16.89 12.16
C CYS A 443 -13.54 15.39 12.50
N ASP A 444 -14.70 14.87 12.90
CA ASP A 444 -14.93 13.42 12.92
C ASP A 444 -14.79 12.85 11.50
N VAL A 445 -13.85 11.93 11.30
CA VAL A 445 -13.59 11.32 9.99
C VAL A 445 -14.61 10.25 9.61
N VAL A 446 -15.30 9.65 10.58
CA VAL A 446 -16.37 8.68 10.29
C VAL A 446 -17.71 9.37 10.01
N ALA A 447 -17.74 10.71 10.02
CA ALA A 447 -18.82 11.53 9.51
C ALA A 447 -18.52 12.04 8.09
N THR A 448 -19.57 12.31 7.32
CA THR A 448 -19.49 12.64 5.89
C THR A 448 -18.75 13.94 5.56
N ASP A 449 -18.87 14.96 6.42
CA ASP A 449 -18.75 16.36 6.00
C ASP A 449 -18.30 17.32 7.13
N CYS A 450 -17.51 16.83 8.11
CA CYS A 450 -17.10 17.61 9.30
C CYS A 450 -18.29 18.15 10.15
N SER A 451 -19.50 17.65 9.91
CA SER A 451 -20.76 18.02 10.60
C SER A 451 -20.76 17.71 12.10
N ARG A 452 -19.80 16.92 12.59
CA ARG A 452 -19.59 16.58 14.00
C ARG A 452 -18.16 16.98 14.42
N PRO A 453 -17.86 18.28 14.55
CA PRO A 453 -16.55 18.73 15.00
C PRO A 453 -16.37 18.48 16.50
N VAL A 454 -15.14 18.20 16.93
CA VAL A 454 -14.75 17.97 18.33
C VAL A 454 -13.63 18.94 18.70
N THR A 455 -13.88 19.77 19.70
CA THR A 455 -12.87 20.68 20.27
C THR A 455 -12.12 19.99 21.40
N VAL A 456 -10.79 19.91 21.25
CA VAL A 456 -9.84 19.56 22.30
C VAL A 456 -9.40 20.86 22.97
N SER A 457 -9.41 20.89 24.30
CA SER A 457 -8.75 21.94 25.07
C SER A 457 -8.19 21.41 26.39
N GLY A 458 -6.97 21.83 26.74
CA GLY A 458 -6.27 21.37 27.94
C GLY A 458 -5.99 19.86 27.94
N GLY A 459 -5.83 19.24 26.77
CA GLY A 459 -5.70 17.78 26.64
C GLY A 459 -6.97 16.99 26.94
N LEU A 460 -8.16 17.64 26.94
CA LEU A 460 -9.46 17.02 27.13
C LEU A 460 -10.39 17.31 25.96
N PHE A 461 -11.32 16.40 25.64
CA PHE A 461 -12.49 16.70 24.82
C PHE A 461 -13.72 15.95 25.33
N THR A 462 -14.92 16.47 25.09
CA THR A 462 -16.18 15.77 25.38
C THR A 462 -16.89 15.44 24.09
N ALA A 463 -17.37 14.20 23.95
CA ALA A 463 -18.10 13.78 22.76
C ALA A 463 -19.22 12.77 23.09
N THR A 464 -20.28 12.84 22.29
CA THR A 464 -21.36 11.83 22.24
C THR A 464 -21.14 10.94 21.02
N VAL A 465 -20.97 9.64 21.28
CA VAL A 465 -20.87 8.60 20.24
C VAL A 465 -22.19 7.81 20.22
N PRO A 466 -22.86 7.67 19.07
CA PRO A 466 -24.15 6.98 18.99
C PRO A 466 -24.03 5.48 19.30
N ALA A 467 -25.17 4.82 19.48
CA ALA A 467 -25.25 3.36 19.62
C ALA A 467 -24.62 2.68 18.39
N TYR A 468 -23.81 1.64 18.62
CA TYR A 468 -23.01 0.96 17.59
C TYR A 468 -22.17 1.91 16.70
N GLY A 469 -21.78 3.07 17.24
CA GLY A 469 -21.10 4.14 16.52
C GLY A 469 -19.63 4.30 16.86
N ALA A 470 -18.91 5.00 15.99
CA ALA A 470 -17.54 5.42 16.20
C ALA A 470 -17.42 6.96 16.20
N LEU A 471 -16.23 7.43 16.59
CA LEU A 471 -15.71 8.78 16.41
C LEU A 471 -14.20 8.62 16.19
N ALA A 472 -13.64 9.30 15.18
CA ALA A 472 -12.19 9.38 15.05
C ALA A 472 -11.76 10.77 14.57
N ILE A 473 -10.72 11.32 15.19
CA ILE A 473 -10.22 12.68 14.95
C ILE A 473 -8.70 12.69 14.86
N HIS A 474 -8.13 13.48 13.94
CA HIS A 474 -6.67 13.57 13.77
C HIS A 474 -6.22 14.98 13.37
N VAL A 475 -4.94 15.27 13.62
CA VAL A 475 -4.33 16.61 13.38
C VAL A 475 -4.37 17.08 11.92
N GLY A 476 -4.62 16.17 10.97
CA GLY A 476 -4.72 16.48 9.55
C GLY A 476 -6.11 16.95 9.08
N ARG A 477 -7.11 17.04 9.96
CA ARG A 477 -8.48 17.42 9.58
C ARG A 477 -9.14 18.33 10.62
N THR A 478 -8.82 19.61 10.56
CA THR A 478 -9.31 20.65 11.48
C THR A 478 -10.55 21.38 10.97
N SER A 479 -11.47 21.75 11.87
CA SER A 479 -12.54 22.70 11.60
C SER A 479 -12.08 24.11 11.98
N GLY A 480 -11.88 24.98 10.99
CA GLY A 480 -11.34 26.33 11.19
C GLY A 480 -10.62 26.91 9.97
N THR A 481 -10.11 26.06 9.08
CA THR A 481 -9.74 26.48 7.72
C THR A 481 -11.00 26.66 6.87
N THR A 482 -11.50 27.90 6.79
CA THR A 482 -12.59 28.30 5.89
C THR A 482 -12.14 28.32 4.42
N SER A 483 -11.93 27.13 3.86
CA SER A 483 -12.44 26.91 2.51
C SER A 483 -13.95 26.68 2.65
N SER A 484 -14.74 27.75 2.44
CA SER A 484 -16.17 27.56 2.13
C SER A 484 -16.29 26.54 1.00
N PRO A 485 -17.35 25.71 0.96
CA PRO A 485 -17.59 24.87 -0.18
C PRO A 485 -18.00 25.75 -1.37
N THR A 486 -17.02 26.25 -2.11
CA THR A 486 -17.21 26.41 -3.54
C THR A 486 -17.58 25.02 -4.03
N SER A 487 -18.84 24.89 -4.44
CA SER A 487 -19.47 23.70 -5.04
C SER A 487 -18.47 22.63 -5.46
N SER A 488 -18.57 21.45 -4.85
CA SER A 488 -17.74 20.28 -5.14
C SER A 488 -17.38 20.20 -6.62
N PRO A 489 -16.12 19.95 -7.00
CA PRO A 489 -15.86 19.37 -8.30
C PRO A 489 -16.48 17.97 -8.27
N THR A 490 -17.75 17.90 -8.67
CA THR A 490 -18.39 16.67 -9.10
C THR A 490 -17.40 16.02 -10.05
N SER A 491 -16.81 14.91 -9.64
CA SER A 491 -15.89 14.13 -10.47
C SER A 491 -16.70 13.49 -11.59
N SER A 492 -17.07 14.32 -12.57
CA SER A 492 -17.59 13.87 -13.85
C SER A 492 -16.42 13.21 -14.57
N THR A 493 -16.41 11.88 -14.52
CA THR A 493 -15.80 11.07 -15.57
C THR A 493 -16.42 11.51 -16.90
N GLY A 494 -15.75 12.44 -17.58
CA GLY A 494 -16.29 13.15 -18.74
C GLY A 494 -15.83 14.60 -18.94
N ALA A 495 -14.79 15.10 -18.24
CA ALA A 495 -14.21 16.40 -18.56
C ALA A 495 -13.44 16.39 -19.89
N THR A 496 -13.57 17.44 -20.69
CA THR A 496 -12.79 17.72 -21.89
C THR A 496 -11.70 18.74 -21.56
N THR A 497 -10.45 18.42 -21.89
CA THR A 497 -9.35 19.40 -21.86
C THR A 497 -9.38 20.19 -23.16
N VAL A 498 -9.76 21.47 -23.08
CA VAL A 498 -9.82 22.38 -24.23
C VAL A 498 -8.52 23.17 -24.31
N TYR A 499 -7.81 23.08 -25.44
CA TYR A 499 -6.62 23.86 -25.76
C TYR A 499 -6.95 24.95 -26.79
N TYR A 500 -6.31 26.12 -26.69
CA TYR A 500 -6.41 27.20 -27.67
C TYR A 500 -5.03 27.80 -27.99
N SER A 501 -4.76 28.03 -29.27
CA SER A 501 -3.48 28.57 -29.77
C SER A 501 -3.29 30.03 -29.38
N THR A 502 -2.13 30.36 -28.80
CA THR A 502 -1.77 31.74 -28.44
C THR A 502 -1.25 32.57 -29.63
N GLY A 503 -1.39 32.09 -30.87
CA GLY A 503 -0.92 32.79 -32.08
C GLY A 503 -1.49 34.21 -32.26
N LYS A 504 -2.65 34.51 -31.66
CA LYS A 504 -3.26 35.86 -31.67
C LYS A 504 -2.60 36.87 -30.71
N SER A 505 -1.65 36.45 -29.88
CA SER A 505 -0.89 37.32 -28.95
C SER A 505 -1.74 38.23 -28.04
N TRP A 506 -2.85 37.71 -27.51
CA TRP A 506 -3.71 38.43 -26.58
C TRP A 506 -3.08 38.53 -25.17
N SER A 507 -3.39 39.62 -24.46
CA SER A 507 -2.93 39.86 -23.08
C SER A 507 -3.55 38.91 -22.04
N ALA A 508 -4.71 38.33 -22.36
CA ALA A 508 -5.35 37.24 -21.64
C ALA A 508 -6.09 36.33 -22.64
N TYR A 509 -6.41 35.12 -22.22
CA TYR A 509 -7.22 34.19 -23.01
C TYR A 509 -8.40 33.69 -22.18
N LYS A 510 -9.59 33.77 -22.76
CA LYS A 510 -10.83 33.27 -22.15
C LYS A 510 -11.59 32.37 -23.10
N VAL A 511 -12.32 31.44 -22.53
CA VAL A 511 -13.28 30.56 -23.22
C VAL A 511 -14.68 30.82 -22.65
N HIS A 512 -15.57 31.27 -23.52
CA HIS A 512 -17.00 31.44 -23.25
C HIS A 512 -17.73 30.30 -23.93
N TYR A 513 -18.44 29.46 -23.17
CA TYR A 513 -19.01 28.23 -23.69
C TYR A 513 -20.37 27.87 -23.07
N GLN A 514 -21.08 26.94 -23.73
CA GLN A 514 -22.18 26.13 -23.21
C GLN A 514 -21.86 24.63 -23.37
N VAL A 515 -22.44 23.77 -22.54
CA VAL A 515 -22.31 22.30 -22.63
C VAL A 515 -23.66 21.70 -23.03
N GLY A 516 -23.70 20.96 -24.13
CA GLY A 516 -24.93 20.42 -24.70
C GLY A 516 -25.90 21.55 -25.08
N SER A 517 -27.10 21.52 -24.51
CA SER A 517 -28.10 22.60 -24.58
C SER A 517 -28.21 23.39 -23.26
N GLY A 518 -27.16 23.37 -22.43
CA GLY A 518 -27.08 24.12 -21.18
C GLY A 518 -26.89 25.62 -21.37
N ALA A 519 -26.87 26.37 -20.27
CA ALA A 519 -26.61 27.80 -20.31
C ALA A 519 -25.16 28.12 -20.74
N TRP A 520 -24.99 29.28 -21.38
CA TRP A 520 -23.66 29.86 -21.61
C TRP A 520 -23.08 30.39 -20.29
N THR A 521 -21.76 30.20 -20.10
CA THR A 521 -20.96 30.94 -19.10
C THR A 521 -21.19 32.45 -19.17
N THR A 522 -21.10 33.18 -18.06
CA THR A 522 -21.22 34.65 -18.08
C THR A 522 -20.11 35.29 -18.92
N MET A 523 -20.44 36.21 -19.83
CA MET A 523 -19.44 36.95 -20.61
C MET A 523 -18.48 37.73 -19.67
N PRO A 524 -17.17 37.81 -19.98
CA PRO A 524 -16.48 37.31 -21.17
C PRO A 524 -16.04 35.83 -21.11
N GLY A 525 -16.54 35.03 -20.15
CA GLY A 525 -16.19 33.61 -20.02
C GLY A 525 -15.00 33.34 -19.09
N GLU A 526 -14.66 32.06 -18.98
CA GLU A 526 -13.67 31.55 -18.04
C GLU A 526 -12.24 31.74 -18.55
N THR A 527 -11.32 32.04 -17.63
CA THR A 527 -9.90 32.24 -17.96
C THR A 527 -9.21 30.91 -18.30
N MET A 528 -8.48 30.88 -19.42
CA MET A 528 -7.58 29.78 -19.81
C MET A 528 -6.17 30.04 -19.27
N THR A 529 -5.45 28.99 -18.91
CA THR A 529 -4.11 29.05 -18.32
C THR A 529 -3.05 28.54 -19.29
N ALA A 530 -1.81 29.03 -19.22
CA ALA A 530 -0.71 28.52 -20.05
C ALA A 530 -0.53 27.00 -19.86
N ALA A 531 -0.41 26.25 -20.97
CA ALA A 531 -0.34 24.80 -20.97
C ALA A 531 0.99 24.28 -21.52
N CYS A 532 1.40 24.79 -22.69
CA CYS A 532 2.74 24.61 -23.25
C CYS A 532 3.05 25.77 -24.22
N THR A 533 4.26 25.79 -24.80
CA THR A 533 4.67 26.86 -25.73
C THR A 533 3.67 27.01 -26.89
N GLY A 534 3.05 28.18 -26.99
CA GLY A 534 2.06 28.49 -28.02
C GLY A 534 0.61 28.09 -27.69
N TRP A 535 0.32 27.57 -26.48
CA TRP A 535 -1.00 27.05 -26.11
C TRP A 535 -1.42 27.39 -24.68
N VAL A 536 -2.69 27.77 -24.53
CA VAL A 536 -3.42 27.83 -23.25
C VAL A 536 -4.44 26.70 -23.19
N SER A 537 -4.86 26.29 -21.99
CA SER A 537 -5.89 25.27 -21.78
C SER A 537 -6.89 25.61 -20.67
N ARG A 538 -8.02 24.89 -20.68
CA ARG A 538 -9.04 24.86 -19.63
C ARG A 538 -9.69 23.47 -19.62
N GLN A 539 -9.86 22.85 -18.47
CA GLN A 539 -10.71 21.67 -18.34
C GLN A 539 -12.17 22.09 -18.16
N ILE A 540 -13.07 21.49 -18.94
CA ILE A 540 -14.51 21.75 -18.91
C ILE A 540 -15.23 20.44 -18.63
N ALA A 541 -16.06 20.40 -17.59
CA ALA A 541 -16.88 19.24 -17.24
C ALA A 541 -18.00 19.01 -18.28
N ALA A 542 -17.72 18.22 -19.32
CA ALA A 542 -18.63 18.02 -20.44
C ALA A 542 -19.57 16.80 -20.28
N GLY A 543 -19.21 15.82 -19.45
CA GLY A 543 -19.94 14.56 -19.33
C GLY A 543 -20.00 13.74 -20.63
N GLY A 544 -19.09 13.98 -21.58
CA GLY A 544 -19.15 13.44 -22.94
C GLY A 544 -20.06 14.20 -23.92
N ALA A 545 -20.76 15.26 -23.48
CA ALA A 545 -21.55 16.13 -24.35
C ALA A 545 -20.67 17.02 -25.24
N THR A 546 -21.28 17.69 -26.23
CA THR A 546 -20.60 18.69 -27.06
C THR A 546 -20.47 19.99 -26.29
N ILE A 547 -19.29 20.61 -26.29
CA ILE A 547 -19.11 21.99 -25.84
C ILE A 547 -19.24 22.90 -27.07
N THR A 548 -20.10 23.92 -27.02
CA THR A 548 -20.10 25.02 -28.00
C THR A 548 -19.37 26.21 -27.38
N ALA A 549 -18.32 26.72 -28.02
CA ALA A 549 -17.41 27.69 -27.41
C ALA A 549 -16.98 28.82 -28.36
N ALA A 550 -16.67 29.99 -27.80
CA ALA A 550 -15.96 31.09 -28.43
C ALA A 550 -14.81 31.54 -27.53
N PHE A 551 -13.72 32.04 -28.13
CA PHE A 551 -12.52 32.48 -27.41
C PHE A 551 -12.37 34.00 -27.49
N ASN A 552 -11.79 34.63 -26.47
CA ASN A 552 -11.61 36.09 -26.46
C ASN A 552 -10.45 36.56 -25.57
N ASP A 553 -10.11 37.83 -25.70
CA ASP A 553 -9.05 38.52 -24.96
C ASP A 553 -9.49 39.06 -23.57
N GLY A 554 -10.77 38.90 -23.22
CA GLY A 554 -11.39 39.49 -22.02
C GLY A 554 -11.74 40.99 -22.12
N ASN A 555 -11.34 41.68 -23.20
CA ASN A 555 -11.48 43.12 -23.39
C ASN A 555 -12.32 43.51 -24.63
N GLY A 556 -12.92 42.53 -25.32
CA GLY A 556 -13.89 42.76 -26.39
C GLY A 556 -13.47 42.23 -27.77
N THR A 557 -12.28 41.63 -27.89
CA THR A 557 -11.85 40.95 -29.13
C THR A 557 -12.26 39.48 -29.09
N TRP A 558 -13.07 39.04 -30.05
CA TRP A 558 -13.64 37.68 -30.08
C TRP A 558 -13.17 36.87 -31.29
N ASP A 559 -12.94 35.58 -31.04
CA ASP A 559 -12.87 34.51 -32.02
C ASP A 559 -14.06 33.57 -31.80
N ASN A 560 -15.11 33.82 -32.57
CA ASN A 560 -16.35 33.05 -32.60
C ASN A 560 -16.47 32.21 -33.89
N ASN A 561 -15.34 31.89 -34.55
CA ASN A 561 -15.30 31.15 -35.82
C ASN A 561 -16.25 31.73 -36.90
N GLY A 562 -16.24 33.05 -37.11
CA GLY A 562 -17.13 33.71 -38.08
C GLY A 562 -18.61 33.61 -37.70
N SER A 563 -18.93 33.80 -36.43
CA SER A 563 -20.26 33.68 -35.82
C SER A 563 -20.86 32.25 -35.79
N GLN A 564 -20.05 31.22 -36.05
CA GLN A 564 -20.49 29.81 -35.98
C GLN A 564 -20.22 29.14 -34.63
N ASN A 565 -19.28 29.68 -33.85
CA ASN A 565 -18.66 29.07 -32.67
C ASN A 565 -17.92 27.74 -32.98
N TYR A 566 -17.14 27.27 -32.00
CA TYR A 566 -16.41 26.01 -32.07
C TYR A 566 -17.21 24.89 -31.39
N ALA A 567 -17.31 23.73 -32.03
CA ALA A 567 -17.90 22.51 -31.44
C ALA A 567 -16.79 21.55 -31.01
N LEU A 568 -16.67 21.33 -29.70
CA LEU A 568 -15.58 20.56 -29.07
C LEU A 568 -16.16 19.28 -28.44
N ARG A 569 -15.44 18.15 -28.56
CA ARG A 569 -15.87 16.81 -28.11
C ARG A 569 -14.66 15.96 -27.70
N GLY A 570 -14.90 14.91 -26.92
CA GLY A 570 -13.89 13.95 -26.48
C GLY A 570 -13.17 14.36 -25.19
N SER A 571 -12.12 13.64 -24.82
CA SER A 571 -11.28 13.95 -23.64
C SER A 571 -10.33 15.12 -23.89
N VAL A 572 -9.98 15.39 -25.15
CA VAL A 572 -9.12 16.50 -25.59
C VAL A 572 -9.71 17.15 -26.82
N ALA A 573 -9.72 18.48 -26.87
CA ALA A 573 -10.03 19.27 -28.06
C ALA A 573 -9.13 20.50 -28.15
N ALA A 574 -8.35 20.63 -29.22
CA ALA A 574 -7.42 21.73 -29.44
C ALA A 574 -7.85 22.58 -30.64
N VAL A 575 -7.84 23.91 -30.45
CA VAL A 575 -8.32 24.89 -31.43
C VAL A 575 -7.18 25.79 -31.90
N LYS A 576 -6.94 25.82 -33.21
CA LYS A 576 -5.95 26.68 -33.86
C LYS A 576 -6.45 27.12 -35.23
N ASP A 577 -6.35 28.43 -35.49
CA ASP A 577 -6.61 29.04 -36.80
C ASP A 577 -7.96 28.62 -37.44
N GLY A 578 -9.02 28.53 -36.63
CA GLY A 578 -10.37 28.10 -37.06
C GLY A 578 -10.63 26.59 -37.03
N VAL A 579 -9.60 25.77 -36.81
CA VAL A 579 -9.68 24.30 -36.87
C VAL A 579 -9.71 23.67 -35.48
N VAL A 580 -10.58 22.67 -35.28
CA VAL A 580 -10.66 21.83 -34.08
C VAL A 580 -9.98 20.48 -34.36
N SER A 581 -9.13 20.02 -33.44
CA SER A 581 -8.50 18.68 -33.47
C SER A 581 -8.66 17.97 -32.12
N SER A 582 -8.72 16.64 -32.12
CA SER A 582 -8.83 15.83 -30.90
C SER A 582 -7.47 15.36 -30.34
N THR A 583 -6.38 15.93 -30.83
CA THR A 583 -5.00 15.60 -30.41
C THR A 583 -4.52 16.62 -29.38
N ASP A 584 -3.79 16.15 -28.36
CA ASP A 584 -3.15 17.04 -27.39
C ASP A 584 -1.93 17.72 -28.05
N PRO A 585 -1.93 19.06 -28.20
CA PRO A 585 -0.87 19.78 -28.89
C PRO A 585 0.41 19.90 -28.04
N CYS A 586 0.35 19.55 -26.76
CA CYS A 586 1.48 19.53 -25.83
C CYS A 586 2.11 18.14 -25.70
N ALA A 587 1.54 17.09 -26.30
CA ALA A 587 1.98 15.70 -26.15
C ALA A 587 3.32 15.33 -26.83
N SER A 588 3.98 16.24 -27.55
CA SER A 588 5.35 16.01 -28.04
C SER A 588 6.12 17.30 -28.33
N SER A 589 7.05 17.66 -27.44
CA SER A 589 8.05 18.71 -27.66
C SER A 589 9.47 18.19 -27.42
N THR A 590 9.95 17.34 -28.32
CA THR A 590 11.39 17.13 -28.54
C THR A 590 11.59 16.71 -30.00
N PRO A 591 12.30 17.51 -30.82
CA PRO A 591 13.59 17.01 -31.28
C PRO A 591 14.70 18.07 -31.54
N SER A 592 15.93 17.68 -31.22
CA SER A 592 17.21 17.92 -31.94
C SER A 592 17.80 19.34 -32.16
N PRO A 593 19.08 19.54 -31.75
CA PRO A 593 19.96 20.57 -32.30
C PRO A 593 21.30 20.02 -32.87
N THR A 594 21.80 20.62 -33.96
CA THR A 594 23.17 20.52 -34.54
C THR A 594 23.28 21.61 -35.64
N PRO A 595 24.41 22.31 -35.92
CA PRO A 595 25.81 22.11 -35.45
C PRO A 595 26.56 23.32 -34.81
N THR A 596 27.55 23.03 -33.95
CA THR A 596 28.95 23.58 -33.90
C THR A 596 29.18 25.10 -33.63
N PRO A 597 30.10 25.53 -32.72
CA PRO A 597 31.42 24.95 -32.46
C PRO A 597 31.83 24.61 -31.00
N THR A 598 32.84 23.73 -30.94
CA THR A 598 33.57 23.17 -29.78
C THR A 598 34.33 24.26 -28.99
N PRO A 599 34.38 24.22 -27.64
CA PRO A 599 35.41 23.40 -26.97
C PRO A 599 35.01 22.63 -25.68
N THR A 600 35.58 21.42 -25.56
CA THR A 600 35.90 20.67 -24.32
C THR A 600 34.77 19.93 -23.57
N ALA A 601 34.88 18.59 -23.51
CA ALA A 601 34.06 17.65 -22.71
C ALA A 601 34.46 17.67 -21.21
N SER A 602 33.80 17.03 -20.22
CA SER A 602 32.99 15.79 -20.12
C SER A 602 32.40 15.70 -18.67
N PRO A 603 31.72 14.63 -18.19
CA PRO A 603 30.89 13.59 -18.84
C PRO A 603 29.49 13.36 -18.17
N THR A 604 28.78 12.33 -18.63
CA THR A 604 27.41 11.88 -18.34
C THR A 604 27.18 11.06 -17.04
N SER A 605 25.93 11.00 -16.58
CA SER A 605 25.43 10.02 -15.59
C SER A 605 25.46 8.59 -16.14
N GLY A 606 26.18 7.70 -15.44
CA GLY A 606 26.14 6.25 -15.64
C GLY A 606 26.07 5.50 -14.30
N THR A 607 26.16 4.17 -14.33
CA THR A 607 26.35 3.33 -13.13
C THR A 607 27.54 2.39 -13.32
N THR A 608 28.18 2.03 -12.23
CA THR A 608 29.33 1.12 -12.18
C THR A 608 28.96 -0.09 -11.32
N ALA A 609 29.13 -1.30 -11.85
CA ALA A 609 29.00 -2.51 -11.05
C ALA A 609 30.26 -2.70 -10.19
N VAL A 610 30.14 -2.44 -8.88
CA VAL A 610 31.23 -2.54 -7.90
C VAL A 610 31.18 -3.89 -7.21
N THR A 611 32.14 -4.76 -7.51
CA THR A 611 32.33 -6.05 -6.84
C THR A 611 33.23 -5.88 -5.62
N PHE A 612 32.68 -6.17 -4.44
CA PHE A 612 33.41 -6.24 -3.18
C PHE A 612 33.83 -7.69 -2.92
N GLY A 613 35.14 -7.96 -2.88
CA GLY A 613 35.69 -9.26 -2.53
C GLY A 613 36.66 -9.17 -1.35
N VAL A 614 36.51 -10.04 -0.35
CA VAL A 614 37.44 -10.11 0.78
C VAL A 614 37.86 -11.56 1.08
N ASN A 615 39.16 -11.78 1.25
CA ASN A 615 39.67 -13.03 1.82
C ASN A 615 39.53 -12.99 3.35
N ALA A 616 38.65 -13.82 3.90
CA ALA A 616 38.29 -13.84 5.31
C ALA A 616 37.86 -15.25 5.78
N THR A 617 38.51 -15.78 6.80
CA THR A 617 38.06 -17.00 7.48
C THR A 617 36.98 -16.70 8.51
N THR A 618 36.01 -17.60 8.66
CA THR A 618 34.92 -17.49 9.64
C THR A 618 34.86 -18.75 10.51
N THR A 619 34.28 -18.65 11.70
CA THR A 619 33.84 -19.83 12.46
C THR A 619 32.45 -20.27 11.99
N TRP A 620 32.06 -21.51 12.29
CA TRP A 620 30.71 -21.98 11.99
C TRP A 620 29.65 -21.04 12.58
N GLY A 621 28.64 -20.70 11.77
CA GLY A 621 27.58 -19.73 12.12
C GLY A 621 27.90 -18.26 11.81
N GLN A 622 29.14 -17.88 11.48
CA GLN A 622 29.49 -16.52 11.07
C GLN A 622 29.43 -16.33 9.53
N ASN A 623 28.87 -15.19 9.11
CA ASN A 623 28.84 -14.72 7.72
C ASN A 623 29.53 -13.35 7.59
N VAL A 624 30.06 -13.04 6.41
CA VAL A 624 30.74 -11.77 6.13
C VAL A 624 29.80 -10.80 5.40
N TYR A 625 29.81 -9.53 5.80
CA TYR A 625 29.03 -8.45 5.21
C TYR A 625 29.95 -7.25 4.89
N VAL A 626 29.60 -6.45 3.88
CA VAL A 626 30.19 -5.13 3.63
C VAL A 626 29.24 -4.04 4.12
N VAL A 627 29.80 -3.06 4.82
CA VAL A 627 29.09 -1.96 5.48
C VAL A 627 29.82 -0.65 5.14
N GLY A 628 29.10 0.43 4.85
CA GLY A 628 29.73 1.67 4.38
C GLY A 628 28.85 2.91 4.48
N ASP A 629 29.38 4.06 4.03
CA ASP A 629 28.75 5.38 4.17
C ASP A 629 27.51 5.59 3.29
N LEU A 630 27.46 4.97 2.11
CA LEU A 630 26.31 5.03 1.21
C LEU A 630 25.11 4.22 1.78
N PRO A 631 23.86 4.64 1.48
CA PRO A 631 22.67 3.83 1.75
C PRO A 631 22.72 2.43 1.12
N ALA A 632 23.30 2.31 -0.08
CA ALA A 632 23.53 1.02 -0.75
C ALA A 632 24.56 0.11 -0.03
N LEU A 633 25.29 0.64 0.94
CA LEU A 633 26.23 -0.07 1.82
C LEU A 633 25.73 -0.09 3.28
N GLY A 634 24.46 0.25 3.53
CA GLY A 634 23.83 0.16 4.85
C GLY A 634 24.12 1.32 5.81
N SER A 635 24.66 2.46 5.35
CA SER A 635 24.86 3.68 6.16
C SER A 635 25.54 3.43 7.53
N TRP A 636 26.64 2.69 7.52
CA TRP A 636 27.43 2.25 8.70
C TRP A 636 26.70 1.32 9.70
N SER A 637 25.49 0.85 9.41
CA SER A 637 24.76 -0.14 10.22
C SER A 637 25.17 -1.58 9.87
N PRO A 638 25.75 -2.37 10.79
CA PRO A 638 26.02 -3.79 10.56
C PRO A 638 24.77 -4.61 10.28
N ALA A 639 23.62 -4.24 10.84
CA ALA A 639 22.35 -4.93 10.61
C ALA A 639 21.86 -4.74 9.16
N SER A 640 22.18 -3.59 8.56
CA SER A 640 21.86 -3.21 7.18
C SER A 640 23.00 -3.49 6.19
N GLY A 641 24.08 -4.14 6.64
CA GLY A 641 25.22 -4.51 5.79
C GLY A 641 24.85 -5.49 4.70
N VAL A 642 25.48 -5.35 3.53
CA VAL A 642 25.24 -6.22 2.38
C VAL A 642 25.99 -7.53 2.56
N ALA A 643 25.27 -8.66 2.51
CA ALA A 643 25.86 -9.99 2.64
C ALA A 643 26.80 -10.31 1.48
N LEU A 644 27.93 -10.96 1.79
CA LEU A 644 28.80 -11.56 0.78
C LEU A 644 28.53 -13.06 0.68
N SER A 645 28.65 -13.59 -0.54
CA SER A 645 28.59 -15.02 -0.82
C SER A 645 29.90 -15.71 -0.50
N SER A 646 29.82 -16.86 0.17
CA SER A 646 30.93 -17.78 0.47
C SER A 646 31.23 -18.78 -0.65
N ALA A 647 30.63 -18.65 -1.84
CA ALA A 647 30.79 -19.59 -2.95
C ALA A 647 32.24 -19.81 -3.44
N ALA A 648 33.18 -18.93 -3.04
CA ALA A 648 34.62 -19.05 -3.30
C ALA A 648 35.47 -19.05 -2.02
N TYR A 649 34.92 -19.55 -0.90
CA TYR A 649 35.56 -19.57 0.43
C TYR A 649 37.02 -20.06 0.37
N PRO A 650 37.99 -19.36 1.00
CA PRO A 650 37.84 -18.27 1.98
C PRO A 650 37.62 -16.87 1.38
N VAL A 651 37.43 -16.75 0.06
CA VAL A 651 37.08 -15.48 -0.57
C VAL A 651 35.56 -15.29 -0.60
N TRP A 652 35.11 -14.24 0.08
CA TRP A 652 33.72 -13.81 0.11
C TRP A 652 33.50 -12.72 -0.95
N ARG A 653 32.38 -12.73 -1.68
CA ARG A 653 32.10 -11.74 -2.75
C ARG A 653 30.64 -11.28 -2.83
N THR A 654 30.43 -10.02 -3.21
CA THR A 654 29.14 -9.47 -3.64
C THR A 654 29.34 -8.36 -4.68
N THR A 655 28.31 -8.00 -5.44
CA THR A 655 28.39 -6.94 -6.47
C THR A 655 27.20 -5.99 -6.36
N LEU A 656 27.46 -4.68 -6.36
CA LEU A 656 26.47 -3.61 -6.21
C LEU A 656 26.60 -2.59 -7.34
N ASN A 657 25.50 -2.16 -7.92
CA ASN A 657 25.50 -1.07 -8.90
C ASN A 657 25.46 0.28 -8.18
N LEU A 658 26.57 1.04 -8.22
CA LEU A 658 26.67 2.38 -7.65
C LEU A 658 26.64 3.44 -8.77
N PRO A 659 26.19 4.68 -8.53
CA PRO A 659 26.22 5.73 -9.55
C PRO A 659 27.68 6.07 -9.93
N ALA A 660 27.97 6.14 -11.23
CA ALA A 660 29.33 6.38 -11.71
C ALA A 660 29.86 7.74 -11.24
N GLY A 661 31.13 7.80 -10.86
CA GLY A 661 31.78 8.94 -10.20
C GLY A 661 31.56 9.01 -8.69
N THR A 662 30.66 8.22 -8.10
CA THR A 662 30.40 8.25 -6.66
C THR A 662 31.59 7.71 -5.86
N SER A 663 32.12 8.51 -4.95
CA SER A 663 33.07 8.03 -3.94
C SER A 663 32.34 7.51 -2.72
N PHE A 664 32.88 6.45 -2.11
CA PHE A 664 32.29 5.73 -0.99
C PHE A 664 33.38 5.24 -0.02
N GLN A 665 32.98 5.05 1.23
CA GLN A 665 33.78 4.43 2.28
C GLN A 665 33.12 3.14 2.75
N TYR A 666 33.92 2.13 3.10
CA TYR A 666 33.41 0.84 3.54
C TYR A 666 34.35 0.10 4.53
N LYS A 667 33.79 -0.92 5.16
CA LYS A 667 34.47 -1.95 5.94
C LYS A 667 33.75 -3.29 5.81
N TYR A 668 34.46 -4.37 6.14
CA TYR A 668 33.87 -5.68 6.35
C TYR A 668 33.53 -5.94 7.83
N VAL A 669 32.45 -6.69 8.04
CA VAL A 669 32.05 -7.22 9.36
C VAL A 669 31.75 -8.72 9.27
N LYS A 670 32.04 -9.46 10.35
CA LYS A 670 31.55 -10.82 10.58
C LYS A 670 30.37 -10.74 11.52
N ARG A 671 29.27 -11.44 11.21
CA ARG A 671 28.08 -11.50 12.06
C ARG A 671 27.58 -12.92 12.22
N ASP A 672 27.18 -13.30 13.43
CA ASP A 672 26.56 -14.60 13.73
C ASP A 672 25.04 -14.49 13.94
N SER A 673 24.39 -15.62 14.18
CA SER A 673 22.94 -15.73 14.39
C SER A 673 22.43 -15.11 15.70
N SER A 674 23.32 -14.78 16.65
CA SER A 674 22.97 -14.05 17.88
C SER A 674 22.97 -12.53 17.68
N GLY A 675 23.45 -12.06 16.52
CA GLY A 675 23.62 -10.64 16.23
C GLY A 675 24.96 -10.07 16.72
N SER A 676 25.89 -10.91 17.19
CA SER A 676 27.25 -10.47 17.54
C SER A 676 27.99 -10.00 16.27
N VAL A 677 28.66 -8.85 16.35
CA VAL A 677 29.33 -8.21 15.20
C VAL A 677 30.81 -8.00 15.52
N VAL A 678 31.69 -8.53 14.67
CA VAL A 678 33.13 -8.24 14.68
C VAL A 678 33.48 -7.43 13.44
N TRP A 679 34.00 -6.22 13.62
CA TRP A 679 34.48 -5.37 12.52
C TRP A 679 35.93 -5.68 12.15
N GLU A 680 36.31 -5.43 10.90
CA GLU A 680 37.73 -5.41 10.52
C GLU A 680 38.48 -4.23 11.16
N SER A 681 39.77 -4.43 11.42
CA SER A 681 40.64 -3.46 12.08
C SER A 681 41.09 -2.32 11.15
N GLY A 682 41.73 -1.29 11.73
CA GLY A 682 42.28 -0.14 10.99
C GLY A 682 41.24 0.90 10.56
N ALA A 683 41.66 1.80 9.66
CA ALA A 683 40.80 2.85 9.09
C ALA A 683 39.82 2.30 8.04
N ASN A 684 38.79 3.10 7.71
CA ASN A 684 37.84 2.80 6.63
C ASN A 684 38.58 2.60 5.30
N ARG A 685 38.09 1.66 4.48
CA ARG A 685 38.49 1.53 3.08
C ARG A 685 37.72 2.57 2.26
N THR A 686 38.28 2.97 1.12
CA THR A 686 37.67 3.97 0.24
C THR A 686 37.70 3.48 -1.21
N GLY A 687 36.71 3.87 -1.99
CA GLY A 687 36.65 3.58 -3.43
C GLY A 687 35.85 4.65 -4.17
N THR A 688 36.02 4.71 -5.49
CA THR A 688 35.22 5.56 -6.36
C THR A 688 34.69 4.72 -7.51
N ALA A 689 33.38 4.74 -7.73
CA ALA A 689 32.68 3.98 -8.75
C ALA A 689 33.03 4.49 -10.15
N THR A 690 34.18 4.07 -10.71
CA THR A 690 34.67 4.52 -12.02
C THR A 690 34.52 3.43 -13.08
N GLY A 691 34.12 3.82 -14.30
CA GLY A 691 33.93 2.90 -15.42
C GLY A 691 32.59 2.16 -15.37
N SER A 692 32.44 1.11 -16.19
CA SER A 692 31.25 0.23 -16.17
C SER A 692 31.31 -0.83 -15.07
N THR A 693 32.51 -1.25 -14.66
CA THR A 693 32.75 -2.18 -13.56
C THR A 693 33.96 -1.75 -12.73
N LEU A 694 33.92 -2.07 -11.44
CA LEU A 694 35.02 -1.92 -10.49
C LEU A 694 35.08 -3.19 -9.63
N THR A 695 36.28 -3.69 -9.33
CA THR A 695 36.43 -4.80 -8.38
C THR A 695 37.45 -4.42 -7.31
N VAL A 696 37.03 -4.39 -6.05
CA VAL A 696 37.93 -4.29 -4.90
C VAL A 696 38.20 -5.69 -4.37
N THR A 697 39.48 -6.06 -4.26
CA THR A 697 39.93 -7.37 -3.75
C THR A 697 40.78 -7.15 -2.52
N ASP A 698 40.18 -7.42 -1.38
CA ASP A 698 40.70 -7.12 -0.05
C ASP A 698 41.11 -8.40 0.70
N THR A 699 41.90 -8.22 1.75
CA THR A 699 42.13 -9.23 2.80
C THR A 699 41.67 -8.64 4.12
N TRP A 700 41.02 -9.46 4.96
CA TRP A 700 40.54 -9.06 6.28
C TRP A 700 41.67 -8.47 7.14
N ARG A 701 41.37 -7.39 7.88
CA ARG A 701 42.30 -6.67 8.77
C ARG A 701 41.95 -6.86 10.25
#